data_AF-A0A2E4QPJ1-F1
#
_entry.id   AF-A0A2E4QPJ1-F1
#
_cell.length_a   1.000
_cell.length_b   1.000
_cell.length_c   1.000
_cell.angle_alpha   90.00
_cell.angle_beta   90.00
_cell.angle_gamma   90.00
#
_symmetry.space_group_name_H-M   'P 1'
#
loop_
_entity.id
_entity.type
_entity.pdbx_description
1 polymer ?
#
loop_
_entity_poly.entity_id
_entity_poly.type
_entity_poly.pdbx_seq_one_letter_code
_entity_poly.pdbx_strand_id
1 'polypeptide(L)'
;MGFGIISKMLMRTSAPSVDRSTKAMRIKTTSKPTRPDLKQIEYMASVGFRVFLLDKGEKRPLSEMHLGKALSWQEHERSYPYSFDQIIERVEEDELNAGIAPAGSQIIIDVDRYKDGGKSYRQICDLLGFDPVEVRHPHTLTASGGLHFFYNLPEGVTGDDLHRALKHAGIGHVDIIAPGKHYAVCPGSVLSNGGKYVLIDPDKTLDDGGVDIPSALLKLILRTDETTDEADTAPLAPERRKWLSHATNSKPGAISLEHAAELLTLLPASSFRDQNDWLRVMMAYHDATAGAGLEDFKAWSASDEGYDGNSPKLLARTQAEIAKRWASLGLRQLTNRVTHRTLFHELEKALKEQFVAEGFPEEQAAEQAARRRRYYECVADFDDGFVEDFEASQTAETIQRQEQLKRLNGVQSKPIIRIGSGDGDLTRMTDEAIRALAQPDMNLFRRGDIIVEPVKAVSDGLKTYNLSSVSEKNFGSAEFDRDPTSIVIKPCKTGYLQEVMGLAARWRTPRKLTAEDRKQLGDKADGKTVKYVPSLPPLKIAQQVQLRNSLPGMRVLRGVFNNPTLTPEGEILQTEGYHDVHGVLLNFGGVKYPTLPDFISKEMAREAVDVLLEPLAGYKFASPASKGVALSGMLTSAIQPFLDFSPIHGVDADHAGAGKTKLAIVWSLVGTGSGPAIISQPRTDEELGKRLETSLKEGDPAILIDNCDRPLGGTVLNSITTSTEHTVRQLGVHEALKLSTNQFRATTGNYFQAEGDTTRRSVVCRLEVPPNPERRSFDFEPVMRAKENRPRYIMAALTIIKAYIDAGRPLGNKYVLGSFEMWSNLVQQPIIWLLGEDHRPTLTTETQQATDPQKAPLRDMLSAWEEAIGIDTPTHLKAIQLGDDELSNENSQSRERFAVLKASLICLLTLDSWNPRRVGQLLKKHVGVVADGLMLEALAKDENGTPYRLRRVGEER
;
A
#
# COMPACT_ATOMS: atom_id res chain seq x y z
N MET A 1 60.07 -21.48 21.00
CA MET A 1 59.33 -21.28 19.73
C MET A 1 58.00 -20.66 20.14
N GLY A 2 57.73 -19.37 20.07
CA GLY A 2 58.23 -18.29 19.23
C GLY A 2 56.99 -17.60 18.69
N PHE A 3 56.43 -16.63 19.41
CA PHE A 3 55.74 -15.44 18.90
C PHE A 3 55.32 -14.58 20.11
N GLY A 4 55.77 -13.33 20.12
CA GLY A 4 55.72 -12.44 21.27
C GLY A 4 54.80 -11.24 21.11
N ILE A 5 54.45 -10.73 22.30
CA ILE A 5 54.28 -9.33 22.69
C ILE A 5 52.94 -8.63 22.35
N ILE A 6 52.35 -8.21 23.46
CA ILE A 6 51.12 -7.45 23.69
C ILE A 6 51.44 -5.93 23.71
N SER A 7 50.54 -5.13 23.12
CA SER A 7 50.22 -3.71 23.42
C SER A 7 51.13 -2.56 22.92
N LYS A 8 50.44 -1.46 22.54
CA LYS A 8 50.84 -0.03 22.37
C LYS A 8 51.21 0.51 20.98
N MET A 9 50.21 1.11 20.33
CA MET A 9 50.24 2.34 19.50
C MET A 9 48.76 2.68 19.26
N LEU A 10 48.15 3.82 19.58
CA LEU A 10 48.57 5.21 19.78
C LEU A 10 47.63 5.88 20.80
N MET A 11 48.18 6.69 21.70
CA MET A 11 47.46 7.72 22.46
C MET A 11 48.32 8.98 22.50
N ARG A 12 47.64 10.14 22.53
CA ARG A 12 48.11 11.50 22.88
C ARG A 12 48.63 12.36 21.72
N THR A 13 47.77 13.24 21.21
CA THR A 13 47.57 14.66 21.60
C THR A 13 48.73 15.56 21.24
N SER A 14 48.49 16.54 20.36
CA SER A 14 48.61 17.98 20.65
C SER A 14 48.64 18.77 19.35
N ALA A 15 47.71 19.72 19.25
CA ALA A 15 47.72 20.78 18.26
C ALA A 15 48.80 21.82 18.63
N PRO A 16 49.44 22.45 17.62
CA PRO A 16 49.92 23.81 17.73
C PRO A 16 49.12 24.77 16.83
N SER A 17 48.98 25.97 17.38
CA SER A 17 48.30 27.20 16.96
C SER A 17 48.67 27.79 15.59
N VAL A 18 47.86 28.78 15.17
CA VAL A 18 48.05 29.93 14.21
C VAL A 18 46.88 29.90 13.19
N ASP A 19 46.03 30.91 12.93
CA ASP A 19 45.97 32.35 13.22
C ASP A 19 44.49 32.80 13.06
N ARG A 20 44.07 33.87 13.75
CA ARG A 20 42.75 34.51 13.59
C ARG A 20 42.78 35.47 12.41
N SER A 21 42.26 35.06 11.25
CA SER A 21 41.76 36.03 10.27
C SER A 21 40.57 35.48 9.47
N THR A 22 39.48 36.22 9.51
CA THR A 22 38.25 36.06 8.72
C THR A 22 38.52 36.07 7.22
N LYS A 23 38.19 34.99 6.50
CA LYS A 23 37.79 35.03 5.06
C LYS A 23 37.26 33.68 4.55
N ALA A 24 36.17 33.78 3.80
CA ALA A 24 35.40 32.73 3.12
C ALA A 24 36.21 31.50 2.64
N MET A 25 35.70 30.30 2.93
CA MET A 25 36.29 29.04 2.50
C MET A 25 36.03 28.79 1.01
N ARG A 26 36.99 29.24 0.19
CA ARG A 26 37.24 28.78 -1.18
C ARG A 26 37.71 27.31 -1.15
N ILE A 27 37.09 26.47 -1.97
CA ILE A 27 37.63 25.15 -2.35
C ILE A 27 39.06 25.34 -2.87
N LYS A 28 40.05 24.68 -2.25
CA LYS A 28 41.41 24.57 -2.81
C LYS A 28 41.40 23.54 -3.94
N THR A 29 41.00 24.00 -5.13
CA THR A 29 41.56 23.44 -6.37
C THR A 29 42.93 24.09 -6.59
N THR A 30 43.91 23.24 -6.86
CA THR A 30 45.19 23.57 -7.48
C THR A 30 44.98 24.54 -8.64
N SER A 31 45.69 25.68 -8.64
CA SER A 31 45.67 26.78 -9.62
C SER A 31 44.29 27.12 -10.21
N LYS A 32 43.65 28.19 -9.72
CA LYS A 32 42.40 28.71 -10.32
C LYS A 32 42.63 29.01 -11.80
N PRO A 33 41.95 28.35 -12.76
CA PRO A 33 42.00 28.81 -14.13
C PRO A 33 41.32 30.17 -14.18
N THR A 34 42.08 31.19 -14.59
CA THR A 34 41.62 32.52 -15.01
C THR A 34 41.11 32.50 -16.45
N ARG A 35 41.29 31.38 -17.16
CA ARG A 35 40.92 31.17 -18.55
C ARG A 35 39.68 30.28 -18.68
N PRO A 36 38.87 30.47 -19.72
CA PRO A 36 37.77 29.58 -20.06
C PRO A 36 38.21 28.12 -20.24
N ASP A 37 37.33 27.18 -19.90
CA ASP A 37 37.52 25.74 -20.10
C ASP A 37 37.02 25.31 -21.49
N LEU A 38 37.96 25.16 -22.43
CA LEU A 38 37.67 24.82 -23.82
C LEU A 38 36.93 23.49 -23.97
N LYS A 39 37.18 22.50 -23.10
CA LYS A 39 36.55 21.18 -23.20
C LYS A 39 35.03 21.25 -23.01
N GLN A 40 34.57 22.10 -22.10
CA GLN A 40 33.13 22.29 -21.86
C GLN A 40 32.49 23.07 -23.02
N ILE A 41 33.20 24.03 -23.60
CA ILE A 41 32.73 24.82 -24.75
C ILE A 41 32.61 23.93 -25.99
N GLU A 42 33.61 23.10 -26.25
CA GLU A 42 33.61 22.09 -27.32
C GLU A 42 32.51 21.07 -27.13
N TYR A 43 32.31 20.61 -25.89
CA TYR A 43 31.23 19.67 -25.57
C TYR A 43 29.86 20.25 -25.91
N MET A 44 29.57 21.49 -25.52
CA MET A 44 28.28 22.14 -25.84
C MET A 44 28.06 22.28 -27.35
N ALA A 45 29.12 22.54 -28.13
CA ALA A 45 29.04 22.55 -29.58
C ALA A 45 28.77 21.14 -30.15
N SER A 46 29.44 20.11 -29.61
CA SER A 46 29.30 18.72 -30.07
C SER A 46 27.89 18.16 -29.87
N VAL A 47 27.17 18.63 -28.85
CA VAL A 47 25.78 18.27 -28.59
C VAL A 47 24.80 19.20 -29.32
N GLY A 48 25.28 20.06 -30.22
CA GLY A 48 24.41 20.80 -31.15
C GLY A 48 23.93 22.17 -30.67
N PHE A 49 24.43 22.71 -29.55
CA PHE A 49 24.24 24.13 -29.25
C PHE A 49 25.13 24.99 -30.16
N ARG A 50 24.61 26.15 -30.56
CA ARG A 50 25.41 27.11 -31.32
C ARG A 50 26.25 27.94 -30.37
N VAL A 51 27.58 27.86 -30.54
CA VAL A 51 28.56 28.61 -29.74
C VAL A 51 28.95 29.90 -30.47
N PHE A 52 29.13 30.99 -29.71
CA PHE A 52 29.58 32.29 -30.22
C PHE A 52 30.41 33.04 -29.18
N LEU A 53 31.22 34.01 -29.60
CA LEU A 53 32.13 34.79 -28.75
C LEU A 53 31.41 35.87 -27.92
N LEU A 54 31.78 35.95 -26.64
CA LEU A 54 31.45 37.01 -25.70
C LEU A 54 32.71 37.80 -25.31
N ASP A 55 32.55 39.08 -24.96
CA ASP A 55 33.64 39.91 -24.44
C ASP A 55 34.28 39.29 -23.19
N LYS A 56 35.59 39.49 -23.04
CA LYS A 56 36.39 38.97 -21.93
C LYS A 56 35.80 39.36 -20.57
N GLY A 57 35.50 38.36 -19.74
CA GLY A 57 35.00 38.57 -18.38
C GLY A 57 33.56 39.10 -18.29
N GLU A 58 32.89 39.31 -19.43
CA GLU A 58 31.56 39.88 -19.54
C GLU A 58 30.55 38.86 -20.08
N LYS A 59 29.26 39.17 -19.93
CA LYS A 59 28.14 38.35 -20.46
C LYS A 59 27.61 38.87 -21.81
N ARG A 60 28.35 39.73 -22.50
CA ARG A 60 27.90 40.45 -23.71
C ARG A 60 28.59 39.91 -24.96
N PRO A 61 27.92 39.86 -26.13
CA PRO A 61 28.54 39.41 -27.37
C PRO A 61 29.72 40.30 -27.74
N LEU A 62 30.73 39.71 -28.39
CA LEU A 62 31.97 40.40 -28.73
C LEU A 62 31.71 41.74 -29.44
N SER A 63 32.22 42.82 -28.85
CA SER A 63 31.98 44.21 -29.29
C SER A 63 32.34 44.51 -30.75
N GLU A 64 33.30 43.79 -31.34
CA GLU A 64 33.67 43.87 -32.76
C GLU A 64 32.54 43.48 -33.73
N MET A 65 31.47 42.81 -33.25
CA MET A 65 30.28 42.47 -34.03
C MET A 65 29.32 43.65 -34.23
N HIS A 66 29.62 44.83 -33.69
CA HIS A 66 28.80 46.04 -33.84
C HIS A 66 29.17 46.90 -35.07
N LEU A 67 29.75 46.29 -36.11
CA LEU A 67 30.11 46.96 -37.36
C LEU A 67 28.88 47.28 -38.22
N GLY A 68 28.30 48.46 -38.00
CA GLY A 68 27.61 49.24 -39.02
C GLY A 68 26.16 48.83 -39.35
N LYS A 69 25.21 49.54 -38.72
CA LYS A 69 23.74 49.33 -38.68
C LYS A 69 23.36 48.14 -37.82
N ALA A 70 22.63 48.44 -36.75
CA ALA A 70 22.19 47.51 -35.72
C ALA A 70 21.43 46.31 -36.34
N LEU A 71 22.18 45.26 -36.65
CA LEU A 71 21.64 43.93 -36.86
C LEU A 71 21.64 43.27 -35.49
N SER A 72 20.50 42.72 -35.09
CA SER A 72 20.44 42.01 -33.81
C SER A 72 21.26 40.72 -33.93
N TRP A 73 21.85 40.22 -32.84
CA TRP A 73 22.50 38.90 -32.82
C TRP A 73 21.54 37.77 -33.29
N GLN A 74 20.22 38.01 -33.31
CA GLN A 74 19.19 37.13 -33.84
C GLN A 74 19.17 37.10 -35.39
N GLU A 75 19.62 38.16 -36.06
CA GLU A 75 19.76 38.20 -37.54
C GLU A 75 21.05 37.54 -38.04
N HIS A 76 22.01 37.27 -37.14
CA HIS A 76 23.22 36.50 -37.44
C HIS A 76 22.99 34.99 -37.56
N GLU A 77 21.75 34.52 -37.40
CA GLU A 77 21.37 33.10 -37.48
C GLU A 77 21.77 32.41 -38.79
N ARG A 78 22.03 33.19 -39.86
CA ARG A 78 22.45 32.69 -41.18
C ARG A 78 23.90 33.01 -41.57
N SER A 79 24.61 33.84 -40.79
CA SER A 79 25.95 34.32 -41.18
C SER A 79 26.70 34.89 -39.97
N TYR A 80 27.12 34.00 -39.07
CA TYR A 80 28.09 34.32 -38.02
C TYR A 80 29.51 34.35 -38.63
N PRO A 81 30.32 35.40 -38.37
CA PRO A 81 31.54 35.64 -39.15
C PRO A 81 32.73 34.75 -38.76
N TYR A 82 32.64 34.01 -37.65
CA TYR A 82 33.67 33.09 -37.18
C TYR A 82 33.22 31.64 -37.34
N SER A 83 34.07 30.81 -37.94
CA SER A 83 33.95 29.36 -37.87
C SER A 83 34.15 28.86 -36.44
N PHE A 84 33.72 27.64 -36.14
CA PHE A 84 33.89 27.06 -34.81
C PHE A 84 35.37 27.01 -34.39
N ASP A 85 36.27 26.65 -35.30
CA ASP A 85 37.72 26.62 -35.04
C ASP A 85 38.25 28.01 -34.66
N GLN A 86 37.80 29.07 -35.35
CA GLN A 86 38.15 30.46 -35.03
C GLN A 86 37.56 30.93 -33.69
N ILE A 87 36.42 30.38 -33.27
CA ILE A 87 35.84 30.67 -31.95
C ILE A 87 36.73 30.06 -30.86
N ILE A 88 37.13 28.79 -31.02
CA ILE A 88 38.01 28.12 -30.05
C ILE A 88 39.37 28.82 -29.96
N GLU A 89 39.98 29.13 -31.11
CA GLU A 89 41.24 29.89 -31.20
C GLU A 89 41.14 31.21 -30.45
N ARG A 90 40.07 31.99 -30.65
CA ARG A 90 39.88 33.27 -29.96
C ARG A 90 39.53 33.15 -28.48
N VAL A 91 38.80 32.11 -28.06
CA VAL A 91 38.58 31.83 -26.62
C VAL A 91 39.92 31.50 -25.93
N GLU A 92 40.81 30.80 -26.63
CA GLU A 92 42.12 30.40 -26.11
C GLU A 92 43.14 31.56 -26.11
N GLU A 93 43.30 32.25 -27.24
CA GLU A 93 44.32 33.29 -27.44
C GLU A 93 43.94 34.63 -26.80
N ASP A 94 42.71 35.09 -27.03
CA ASP A 94 42.23 36.40 -26.57
C ASP A 94 41.59 36.35 -25.17
N GLU A 95 41.50 35.14 -24.59
CA GLU A 95 40.83 34.85 -23.31
C GLU A 95 39.36 35.34 -23.27
N LEU A 96 38.67 35.27 -24.42
CA LEU A 96 37.27 35.64 -24.57
C LEU A 96 36.34 34.57 -23.97
N ASN A 97 35.13 34.96 -23.56
CA ASN A 97 34.12 34.00 -23.10
C ASN A 97 33.30 33.46 -24.28
N ALA A 98 32.53 32.40 -24.03
CA ALA A 98 31.62 31.84 -25.01
C ALA A 98 30.16 31.93 -24.54
N GLY A 99 29.26 32.16 -25.48
CA GLY A 99 27.81 32.07 -25.31
C GLY A 99 27.28 30.87 -26.06
N ILE A 100 26.13 30.35 -25.60
CA ILE A 100 25.38 29.29 -26.28
C ILE A 100 23.96 29.76 -26.61
N ALA A 101 23.52 29.42 -27.80
CA ALA A 101 22.15 29.64 -28.26
C ALA A 101 21.51 28.29 -28.62
N PRO A 102 20.28 28.00 -28.15
CA PRO A 102 19.55 26.81 -28.55
C PRO A 102 19.26 26.77 -30.06
N ALA A 103 19.17 25.56 -30.61
CA ALA A 103 18.76 25.29 -32.00
C ALA A 103 17.64 24.23 -32.06
N GLY A 104 16.80 24.29 -33.10
CA GLY A 104 15.74 23.30 -33.31
C GLY A 104 14.70 23.27 -32.18
N SER A 105 14.60 22.14 -31.47
CA SER A 105 13.70 21.93 -30.33
C SER A 105 14.32 22.28 -28.97
N GLN A 106 15.60 22.65 -28.92
CA GLN A 106 16.33 22.87 -27.69
C GLN A 106 15.82 24.12 -26.95
N ILE A 107 15.78 24.06 -25.62
CA ILE A 107 15.55 25.20 -24.74
C ILE A 107 16.51 25.15 -23.55
N ILE A 108 16.72 26.30 -22.93
CA ILE A 108 17.38 26.43 -21.64
C ILE A 108 16.39 27.03 -20.65
N ILE A 109 16.19 26.36 -19.51
CA ILE A 109 15.41 26.90 -18.39
C ILE A 109 16.40 27.51 -17.40
N ASP A 110 16.40 28.84 -17.28
CA ASP A 110 17.23 29.59 -16.34
C ASP A 110 16.45 29.85 -15.04
N VAL A 111 16.94 29.27 -13.94
CA VAL A 111 16.31 29.32 -12.62
C VAL A 111 17.25 29.96 -11.61
N ASP A 112 16.80 31.03 -10.98
CA ASP A 112 17.50 31.66 -9.86
C ASP A 112 17.05 31.00 -8.54
N ARG A 113 17.97 30.31 -7.86
CA ARG A 113 17.68 29.54 -6.65
C ARG A 113 17.37 30.40 -5.42
N TYR A 114 17.79 31.65 -5.43
CA TYR A 114 17.72 32.52 -4.25
C TYR A 114 16.68 33.62 -4.38
N LYS A 115 16.14 33.86 -5.58
CA LYS A 115 14.99 34.74 -5.75
C LYS A 115 13.74 34.14 -5.12
N ASP A 116 12.79 35.01 -4.79
CA ASP A 116 11.51 34.71 -4.11
C ASP A 116 11.57 33.78 -2.87
N GLY A 117 12.73 33.71 -2.21
CA GLY A 117 12.95 32.78 -1.10
C GLY A 117 13.05 31.31 -1.55
N GLY A 118 13.45 31.07 -2.80
CA GLY A 118 13.58 29.75 -3.41
C GLY A 118 12.25 29.07 -3.69
N LYS A 119 11.15 29.84 -3.78
CA LYS A 119 9.82 29.31 -4.04
C LYS A 119 9.72 28.81 -5.48
N SER A 120 10.09 29.63 -6.47
CA SER A 120 10.08 29.22 -7.88
C SER A 120 11.03 28.05 -8.13
N TYR A 121 12.18 28.02 -7.46
CA TYR A 121 13.12 26.90 -7.51
C TYR A 121 12.52 25.60 -6.94
N ARG A 122 11.91 25.65 -5.75
CA ARG A 122 11.23 24.49 -5.15
C ARG A 122 10.11 23.98 -6.03
N GLN A 123 9.29 24.88 -6.57
CA GLN A 123 8.20 24.51 -7.47
C GLN A 123 8.73 23.84 -8.75
N ILE A 124 9.86 24.28 -9.30
CA ILE A 124 10.52 23.58 -10.40
C ILE A 124 11.04 22.22 -9.95
N CYS A 125 11.68 22.10 -8.79
CA CYS A 125 12.16 20.81 -8.26
C CYS A 125 11.00 19.83 -8.02
N ASP A 126 9.86 20.31 -7.49
CA ASP A 126 8.64 19.54 -7.29
C ASP A 126 8.07 19.05 -8.62
N LEU A 127 8.12 19.89 -9.66
CA LEU A 127 7.72 19.52 -11.02
C LEU A 127 8.68 18.53 -11.66
N LEU A 128 9.99 18.66 -11.41
CA LEU A 128 10.99 17.70 -11.86
C LEU A 128 10.91 16.37 -11.08
N GLY A 129 10.36 16.40 -9.86
CA GLY A 129 10.30 15.27 -8.94
C GLY A 129 11.62 14.97 -8.23
N PHE A 130 12.60 15.87 -8.30
CA PHE A 130 13.91 15.78 -7.65
C PHE A 130 14.61 17.14 -7.60
N ASP A 131 15.58 17.32 -6.68
CA ASP A 131 16.52 18.45 -6.74
C ASP A 131 17.68 18.11 -7.71
N PRO A 132 17.85 18.88 -8.81
CA PRO A 132 18.90 18.61 -9.80
C PRO A 132 20.33 18.72 -9.28
N VAL A 133 20.55 19.48 -8.20
CA VAL A 133 21.85 19.64 -7.53
C VAL A 133 22.20 18.38 -6.76
N GLU A 134 21.20 17.71 -6.18
CA GLU A 134 21.37 16.48 -5.39
C GLU A 134 21.51 15.24 -6.30
N VAL A 135 20.76 15.17 -7.40
CA VAL A 135 20.68 13.97 -8.28
C VAL A 135 21.69 14.00 -9.44
N ARG A 136 22.60 14.98 -9.49
CA ARG A 136 23.57 15.18 -10.60
C ARG A 136 22.93 15.11 -11.99
N HIS A 137 21.82 15.82 -12.18
CA HIS A 137 21.20 15.99 -13.50
C HIS A 137 22.01 17.00 -14.33
N PRO A 138 22.14 16.88 -15.67
CA PRO A 138 22.92 17.85 -16.44
C PRO A 138 22.36 19.27 -16.33
N HIS A 139 23.12 20.13 -15.66
CA HIS A 139 22.80 21.54 -15.49
C HIS A 139 24.07 22.40 -15.40
N THR A 140 23.95 23.67 -15.74
CA THR A 140 25.03 24.63 -15.50
C THR A 140 24.80 25.32 -14.16
N LEU A 141 25.80 25.27 -13.28
CA LEU A 141 25.85 26.16 -12.13
C LEU A 141 26.39 27.52 -12.58
N THR A 142 25.59 28.57 -12.43
CA THR A 142 25.98 29.93 -12.84
C THR A 142 26.83 30.62 -11.78
N ALA A 143 27.55 31.67 -12.18
CA ALA A 143 28.39 32.47 -11.30
C ALA A 143 27.64 33.10 -10.10
N SER A 144 26.33 33.32 -10.21
CA SER A 144 25.47 33.86 -9.14
C SER A 144 24.73 32.77 -8.35
N GLY A 145 25.02 31.50 -8.63
CA GLY A 145 24.38 30.35 -7.99
C GLY A 145 22.98 30.02 -8.50
N GLY A 146 22.60 30.51 -9.69
CA GLY A 146 21.44 30.01 -10.45
C GLY A 146 21.77 28.74 -11.24
N LEU A 147 20.78 28.18 -11.91
CA LEU A 147 20.88 26.93 -12.67
C LEU A 147 20.35 27.11 -14.09
N HIS A 148 21.10 26.61 -15.08
CA HIS A 148 20.59 26.41 -16.44
C HIS A 148 20.29 24.93 -16.68
N PHE A 149 19.05 24.59 -17.00
CA PHE A 149 18.66 23.24 -17.41
C PHE A 149 18.50 23.14 -18.92
N PHE A 150 18.98 22.04 -19.51
CA PHE A 150 18.99 21.83 -20.96
C PHE A 150 17.96 20.79 -21.37
N TYR A 151 16.94 21.20 -22.11
CA TYR A 151 15.86 20.30 -22.53
C TYR A 151 15.51 20.42 -24.01
N ASN A 152 14.94 19.36 -24.56
CA ASN A 152 14.28 19.32 -25.87
C ASN A 152 12.76 19.39 -25.69
N LEU A 153 12.13 20.34 -26.39
CA LEU A 153 10.67 20.44 -26.48
C LEU A 153 10.12 19.48 -27.54
N PRO A 154 8.93 18.89 -27.31
CA PRO A 154 8.27 18.08 -28.32
C PRO A 154 7.78 18.92 -29.51
N GLU A 155 7.62 18.28 -30.67
CA GLU A 155 7.14 18.94 -31.89
C GLU A 155 5.79 19.64 -31.66
N GLY A 156 5.73 20.94 -31.97
CA GLY A 156 4.53 21.77 -31.80
C GLY A 156 4.43 22.51 -30.47
N VAL A 157 5.36 22.31 -29.52
CA VAL A 157 5.45 23.11 -28.29
C VAL A 157 6.57 24.14 -28.43
N THR A 158 6.25 25.41 -28.15
CA THR A 158 7.24 26.49 -28.15
C THR A 158 7.68 26.83 -26.73
N GLY A 159 8.88 27.41 -26.60
CA GLY A 159 9.34 27.93 -25.30
C GLY A 159 8.41 29.00 -24.71
N ASP A 160 7.65 29.71 -25.55
CA ASP A 160 6.64 30.67 -25.09
C ASP A 160 5.44 30.00 -24.45
N ASP A 161 5.03 28.83 -24.94
CA ASP A 161 3.95 28.05 -24.34
C ASP A 161 4.33 27.64 -22.92
N LEU A 162 5.56 27.15 -22.76
CA LEU A 162 6.09 26.79 -21.45
C LEU A 162 6.25 28.01 -20.53
N HIS A 163 6.76 29.14 -21.05
CA HIS A 163 6.92 30.37 -20.27
C HIS A 163 5.57 30.91 -19.76
N ARG A 164 4.55 30.90 -20.61
CA ARG A 164 3.18 31.27 -20.21
C ARG A 164 2.64 30.31 -19.16
N ALA A 165 2.81 29.01 -19.36
CA ALA A 165 2.34 27.97 -18.45
C ALA A 165 2.96 28.10 -17.04
N LEU A 166 4.26 28.37 -16.96
CA LEU A 166 4.95 28.60 -15.69
C LEU A 166 4.42 29.85 -14.99
N LYS A 167 4.22 30.95 -15.72
CA LYS A 167 3.63 32.17 -15.16
C LYS A 167 2.21 31.94 -14.64
N HIS A 168 1.37 31.22 -15.39
CA HIS A 168 0.02 30.85 -14.96
C HIS A 168 0.02 29.94 -13.74
N ALA A 169 1.01 29.06 -13.61
CA ALA A 169 1.23 28.24 -12.42
C ALA A 169 1.79 29.01 -11.21
N GLY A 170 2.00 30.32 -11.34
CA GLY A 170 2.56 31.16 -10.28
C GLY A 170 4.06 30.98 -10.07
N ILE A 171 4.77 30.42 -11.06
CA ILE A 171 6.22 30.24 -11.08
C ILE A 171 6.81 31.42 -11.86
N GLY A 172 7.17 32.48 -11.14
CA GLY A 172 7.45 33.80 -11.72
C GLY A 172 8.93 34.10 -11.96
N HIS A 173 9.85 33.38 -11.32
CA HIS A 173 11.29 33.64 -11.36
C HIS A 173 12.07 32.56 -12.13
N VAL A 174 11.55 32.21 -13.30
CA VAL A 174 12.13 31.25 -14.25
C VAL A 174 12.05 31.87 -15.65
N ASP A 175 13.18 31.87 -16.35
CA ASP A 175 13.27 32.37 -17.73
C ASP A 175 13.49 31.22 -18.71
N ILE A 176 12.79 31.25 -19.85
CA ILE A 176 12.92 30.25 -20.92
C ILE A 176 13.68 30.85 -22.09
N ILE A 177 14.87 30.32 -22.34
CA ILE A 177 15.71 30.68 -23.49
C ILE A 177 15.43 29.65 -24.60
N ALA A 178 14.79 30.08 -25.68
CA ALA A 178 14.45 29.25 -26.82
C ALA A 178 15.12 29.77 -28.12
N PRO A 179 15.13 28.99 -29.22
CA PRO A 179 15.79 29.38 -30.46
C PRO A 179 15.27 30.72 -30.98
N GLY A 180 16.17 31.60 -31.39
CA GLY A 180 15.85 32.94 -31.93
C GLY A 180 15.43 33.99 -30.90
N LYS A 181 15.38 33.68 -29.59
CA LYS A 181 14.95 34.63 -28.54
C LYS A 181 16.07 35.29 -27.75
N HIS A 182 16.82 34.48 -27.00
CA HIS A 182 17.92 34.90 -26.13
C HIS A 182 19.07 33.88 -26.16
N TYR A 183 20.18 34.17 -25.48
CA TYR A 183 21.33 33.29 -25.33
C TYR A 183 21.71 33.14 -23.85
N ALA A 184 22.43 32.06 -23.53
CA ALA A 184 23.04 31.84 -22.22
C ALA A 184 24.56 31.92 -22.30
N VAL A 185 25.23 32.14 -21.17
CA VAL A 185 26.68 32.02 -21.07
C VAL A 185 27.04 30.53 -21.11
N CYS A 186 28.01 30.16 -21.95
CA CYS A 186 28.43 28.78 -22.14
C CYS A 186 29.15 28.24 -20.88
N PRO A 187 28.86 26.99 -20.45
CA PRO A 187 29.72 26.25 -19.53
C PRO A 187 31.19 26.28 -19.95
N GLY A 188 32.06 26.45 -18.96
CA GLY A 188 33.48 26.70 -19.17
C GLY A 188 33.87 28.18 -19.16
N SER A 189 32.92 29.11 -19.33
CA SER A 189 33.21 30.56 -19.28
C SER A 189 33.49 31.09 -17.87
N VAL A 190 34.28 32.17 -17.76
CA VAL A 190 34.70 32.79 -16.50
C VAL A 190 34.45 34.29 -16.52
N LEU A 191 33.75 34.81 -15.52
CA LEU A 191 33.45 36.25 -15.39
C LEU A 191 34.59 37.02 -14.72
N SER A 192 34.62 38.34 -14.92
CA SER A 192 35.59 39.28 -14.34
C SER A 192 35.65 39.24 -12.80
N ASN A 193 34.55 38.91 -12.14
CA ASN A 193 34.48 38.71 -10.68
C ASN A 193 35.01 37.34 -10.20
N GLY A 194 35.51 36.50 -11.11
CA GLY A 194 36.00 35.15 -10.86
C GLY A 194 34.91 34.08 -10.73
N GLY A 195 33.65 34.43 -10.96
CA GLY A 195 32.54 33.49 -11.03
C GLY A 195 32.61 32.64 -12.29
N LYS A 196 32.27 31.35 -12.18
CA LYS A 196 32.39 30.37 -13.27
C LYS A 196 31.04 29.80 -13.65
N TYR A 197 30.90 29.47 -14.92
CA TYR A 197 29.82 28.64 -15.43
C TYR A 197 30.36 27.22 -15.55
N VAL A 198 29.82 26.30 -14.77
CA VAL A 198 30.33 24.93 -14.71
C VAL A 198 29.19 23.97 -15.03
N LEU A 199 29.39 23.14 -16.05
CA LEU A 199 28.48 22.02 -16.31
C LEU A 199 28.70 20.96 -15.23
N ILE A 200 27.63 20.60 -14.53
CA ILE A 200 27.62 19.55 -13.50
C ILE A 200 26.98 18.31 -14.11
N ASP A 201 27.80 17.48 -14.77
CA ASP A 201 27.44 16.12 -15.18
C ASP A 201 28.68 15.31 -15.60
N PRO A 202 29.34 14.58 -14.69
CA PRO A 202 30.54 13.82 -15.06
C PRO A 202 30.25 12.44 -15.68
N ASP A 203 29.01 11.91 -15.61
CA ASP A 203 28.72 10.50 -15.92
C ASP A 203 27.55 10.30 -16.93
N LYS A 204 26.84 11.35 -17.35
CA LYS A 204 25.78 11.28 -18.38
C LYS A 204 26.05 12.30 -19.51
N THR A 205 25.87 11.86 -20.75
CA THR A 205 25.98 12.71 -21.94
C THR A 205 24.63 13.37 -22.26
N LEU A 206 24.65 14.64 -22.68
CA LEU A 206 23.51 15.32 -23.30
C LEU A 206 23.37 14.74 -24.72
N ASP A 207 22.76 13.57 -24.84
CA ASP A 207 22.51 12.96 -26.15
C ASP A 207 21.64 13.92 -26.98
N ASP A 208 22.07 14.26 -28.20
CA ASP A 208 21.38 15.17 -29.14
C ASP A 208 20.97 16.56 -28.55
N GLY A 209 21.74 17.11 -27.60
CA GLY A 209 21.66 18.52 -27.23
C GLY A 209 20.63 18.93 -26.18
N GLY A 210 20.08 17.97 -25.46
CA GLY A 210 19.17 18.23 -24.34
C GLY A 210 18.46 16.96 -23.89
N VAL A 211 18.02 16.90 -22.64
CA VAL A 211 17.15 15.82 -22.15
C VAL A 211 15.71 16.10 -22.62
N ASP A 212 14.88 15.10 -22.88
CA ASP A 212 13.45 15.37 -23.12
C ASP A 212 12.83 16.12 -21.94
N ILE A 213 12.08 17.19 -22.22
CA ILE A 213 11.45 17.97 -21.15
C ILE A 213 10.50 17.08 -20.31
N PRO A 214 10.58 17.15 -18.97
CA PRO A 214 9.72 16.35 -18.10
C PRO A 214 8.23 16.58 -18.34
N SER A 215 7.46 15.48 -18.36
CA SER A 215 6.02 15.53 -18.64
C SER A 215 5.23 16.40 -17.65
N ALA A 216 5.73 16.59 -16.43
CA ALA A 216 5.13 17.49 -15.45
C ALA A 216 5.17 18.97 -15.90
N LEU A 217 6.28 19.41 -16.51
CA LEU A 217 6.39 20.76 -17.08
C LEU A 217 5.50 20.89 -18.33
N LEU A 218 5.38 19.86 -19.16
CA LEU A 218 4.47 19.84 -20.30
C LEU A 218 2.99 19.91 -19.90
N LYS A 219 2.59 19.26 -18.80
CA LYS A 219 1.20 19.29 -18.29
C LYS A 219 0.76 20.70 -17.88
N LEU A 220 1.69 21.60 -17.54
CA LEU A 220 1.34 22.99 -17.24
C LEU A 220 0.78 23.71 -18.47
N ILE A 221 1.28 23.39 -19.65
CA ILE A 221 0.84 23.98 -20.92
C ILE A 221 -0.59 23.55 -21.23
N LEU A 222 -0.94 22.29 -20.97
CA LEU A 222 -2.30 21.78 -21.19
C LEU A 222 -3.34 22.39 -20.22
N ARG A 223 -2.90 22.89 -19.06
CA ARG A 223 -3.79 23.54 -18.07
C ARG A 223 -4.14 24.98 -18.43
N THR A 224 -3.38 25.64 -19.30
CA THR A 224 -3.65 27.04 -19.68
C THR A 224 -4.71 27.20 -20.76
N ASP A 225 -4.90 26.19 -21.62
CA ASP A 225 -5.88 26.23 -22.72
C ASP A 225 -7.35 26.06 -22.26
N GLU A 226 -7.60 25.63 -21.02
CA GLU A 226 -8.97 25.51 -20.46
C GLU A 226 -9.55 26.84 -19.95
N THR A 227 -8.78 27.94 -19.98
CA THR A 227 -9.15 29.21 -19.31
C THR A 227 -9.33 30.42 -20.23
N THR A 228 -9.26 30.25 -21.54
CA THR A 228 -9.50 31.34 -22.50
C THR A 228 -10.73 31.07 -23.34
N ASP A 229 -11.92 31.23 -22.76
CA ASP A 229 -13.09 31.76 -23.44
C ASP A 229 -14.18 32.14 -22.41
N GLU A 230 -14.83 33.29 -22.67
CA GLU A 230 -16.00 33.86 -21.97
C GLU A 230 -15.74 34.73 -20.71
N ALA A 231 -15.50 36.01 -20.98
CA ALA A 231 -15.84 37.11 -20.09
C ALA A 231 -17.34 37.45 -20.16
N ASP A 232 -17.89 37.84 -18.99
CA ASP A 232 -19.10 38.63 -18.74
C ASP A 232 -20.48 38.14 -19.22
N THR A 233 -21.30 37.67 -18.26
CA THR A 233 -22.66 38.14 -17.89
C THR A 233 -23.61 37.01 -17.42
N ALA A 234 -23.65 36.71 -16.12
CA ALA A 234 -24.84 36.19 -15.38
C ALA A 234 -24.50 35.94 -13.89
N PRO A 235 -25.45 36.12 -12.94
CA PRO A 235 -25.15 36.20 -11.52
C PRO A 235 -24.73 34.83 -10.95
N LEU A 236 -23.58 34.83 -10.27
CA LEU A 236 -22.92 33.65 -9.73
C LEU A 236 -23.79 32.92 -8.70
N ALA A 237 -24.02 31.63 -8.94
CA ALA A 237 -24.65 30.72 -7.99
C ALA A 237 -23.82 30.58 -6.68
N PRO A 238 -24.46 30.25 -5.53
CA PRO A 238 -23.87 30.34 -4.18
C PRO A 238 -22.61 29.48 -3.94
N GLU A 239 -22.33 28.52 -4.81
CA GLU A 239 -21.22 27.57 -4.69
C GLU A 239 -19.86 28.19 -5.08
N ARG A 240 -19.82 29.29 -5.85
CA ARG A 240 -18.57 29.96 -6.26
C ARG A 240 -17.98 30.93 -5.22
N ARG A 241 -18.59 31.07 -4.03
CA ARG A 241 -17.97 31.76 -2.87
C ARG A 241 -17.03 30.87 -2.06
N LYS A 242 -17.01 29.56 -2.28
CA LYS A 242 -16.26 28.61 -1.43
C LYS A 242 -14.79 28.42 -1.83
N TRP A 243 -14.39 28.85 -3.03
CA TRP A 243 -13.02 28.66 -3.55
C TRP A 243 -12.18 29.94 -3.67
N LEU A 244 -12.76 31.12 -3.39
CA LEU A 244 -12.05 32.41 -3.42
C LEU A 244 -11.78 33.01 -2.02
N SER A 245 -12.11 32.29 -0.94
CA SER A 245 -11.86 32.73 0.44
C SER A 245 -10.67 32.04 1.13
N HIS A 246 -9.94 31.15 0.45
CA HIS A 246 -8.77 30.46 1.04
C HIS A 246 -7.46 31.24 0.92
N ALA A 247 -7.50 32.51 0.51
CA ALA A 247 -6.32 33.36 0.44
C ALA A 247 -6.05 34.17 1.73
N THR A 248 -6.97 34.25 2.69
CA THR A 248 -6.75 35.02 3.94
C THR A 248 -7.64 34.51 5.09
N ASN A 249 -7.06 33.73 6.02
CA ASN A 249 -7.36 33.60 7.47
C ASN A 249 -7.25 32.16 7.98
N SER A 250 -6.33 31.95 8.94
CA SER A 250 -6.13 30.73 9.71
C SER A 250 -7.42 30.25 10.39
N LYS A 251 -7.70 28.94 10.34
CA LYS A 251 -8.74 28.31 11.17
C LYS A 251 -8.18 27.98 12.55
N PRO A 252 -8.88 28.30 13.66
CA PRO A 252 -8.59 27.74 14.98
C PRO A 252 -8.74 26.21 14.96
N GLY A 253 -7.85 25.47 15.65
CA GLY A 253 -7.89 24.00 15.66
C GLY A 253 -7.07 23.34 14.54
N ALA A 254 -6.04 24.03 14.02
CA ALA A 254 -5.19 23.54 12.95
C ALA A 254 -4.21 22.42 13.38
N ILE A 255 -4.09 22.15 14.68
CA ILE A 255 -3.16 21.16 15.26
C ILE A 255 -3.96 20.26 16.22
N SER A 256 -3.68 18.96 16.24
CA SER A 256 -4.30 18.02 17.19
C SER A 256 -3.96 18.40 18.64
N LEU A 257 -4.83 18.05 19.60
CA LEU A 257 -4.60 18.34 21.03
C LEU A 257 -3.31 17.69 21.55
N GLU A 258 -3.02 16.48 21.10
CA GLU A 258 -1.83 15.70 21.48
C GLU A 258 -0.54 16.35 20.97
N HIS A 259 -0.50 16.71 19.68
CA HIS A 259 0.65 17.37 19.08
C HIS A 259 0.86 18.78 19.64
N ALA A 260 -0.22 19.51 19.90
CA ALA A 260 -0.14 20.80 20.59
C ALA A 260 0.48 20.63 21.98
N ALA A 261 0.03 19.66 22.78
CA ALA A 261 0.57 19.38 24.10
C ALA A 261 2.06 19.01 24.05
N GLU A 262 2.48 18.20 23.08
CA GLU A 262 3.88 17.87 22.84
C GLU A 262 4.73 19.12 22.57
N LEU A 263 4.29 19.99 21.66
CA LEU A 263 4.97 21.27 21.38
C LEU A 263 5.09 22.15 22.63
N LEU A 264 4.07 22.13 23.49
CA LEU A 264 4.07 22.90 24.73
C LEU A 264 5.09 22.33 25.74
N THR A 265 5.32 21.02 25.79
CA THR A 265 6.37 20.42 26.65
C THR A 265 7.79 20.79 26.24
N LEU A 266 8.01 21.10 24.95
CA LEU A 266 9.31 21.51 24.42
C LEU A 266 9.65 22.98 24.75
N LEU A 267 8.68 23.76 25.24
CA LEU A 267 8.87 25.13 25.69
C LEU A 267 9.05 25.15 27.22
N PRO A 268 10.23 25.48 27.78
CA PRO A 268 10.38 25.55 29.22
C PRO A 268 9.60 26.76 29.80
N ALA A 269 8.64 26.52 30.69
CA ALA A 269 7.77 27.56 31.27
C ALA A 269 8.56 28.68 31.97
N SER A 270 9.72 28.36 32.55
CA SER A 270 10.65 29.32 33.16
C SER A 270 11.16 30.40 32.21
N SER A 271 11.17 30.14 30.90
CA SER A 271 11.58 31.11 29.87
C SER A 271 10.49 32.13 29.53
N PHE A 272 9.27 31.95 30.04
CA PHE A 272 8.11 32.79 29.77
C PHE A 272 7.56 33.42 31.07
N ARG A 273 8.42 33.75 32.04
CA ARG A 273 8.00 34.43 33.29
C ARG A 273 7.50 35.86 33.07
N ASP A 274 7.87 36.50 31.97
CA ASP A 274 7.29 37.80 31.58
C ASP A 274 5.81 37.64 31.22
N GLN A 275 4.97 38.51 31.76
CA GLN A 275 3.51 38.41 31.59
C GLN A 275 3.07 38.52 30.13
N ASN A 276 3.79 39.26 29.28
CA ASN A 276 3.42 39.43 27.88
C ASN A 276 3.79 38.21 27.05
N ASP A 277 4.98 37.64 27.28
CA ASP A 277 5.43 36.44 26.60
C ASP A 277 4.59 35.23 27.00
N TRP A 278 4.26 35.10 28.28
CA TRP A 278 3.32 34.08 28.77
C TRP A 278 1.94 34.21 28.12
N LEU A 279 1.39 35.43 28.05
CA LEU A 279 0.09 35.67 27.43
C LEU A 279 0.11 35.38 25.93
N ARG A 280 1.24 35.64 25.26
CA ARG A 280 1.42 35.37 23.83
C ARG A 280 1.42 33.88 23.53
N VAL A 281 2.09 33.06 24.35
CA VAL A 281 2.04 31.59 24.24
C VAL A 281 0.63 31.08 24.55
N MET A 282 -0.05 31.60 25.59
CA MET A 282 -1.45 31.27 25.89
C MET A 282 -2.37 31.51 24.68
N MET A 283 -2.26 32.68 24.04
CA MET A 283 -3.09 33.03 22.88
C MET A 283 -2.80 32.13 21.68
N ALA A 284 -1.52 31.80 21.43
CA ALA A 284 -1.12 30.91 20.34
C ALA A 284 -1.57 29.46 20.57
N TYR A 285 -1.47 28.98 21.81
CA TYR A 285 -1.94 27.65 22.24
C TYR A 285 -3.47 27.54 22.17
N HIS A 286 -4.18 28.58 22.64
CA HIS A 286 -5.62 28.66 22.52
C HIS A 286 -6.08 28.66 21.05
N ASP A 287 -5.38 29.36 20.14
CA ASP A 287 -5.65 29.32 18.69
C ASP A 287 -5.38 27.94 18.08
N ALA A 288 -4.26 27.31 18.46
CA ALA A 288 -3.87 25.98 17.99
C ALA A 288 -4.90 24.90 18.35
N THR A 289 -5.40 24.90 19.60
CA THR A 289 -6.33 23.87 20.10
C THR A 289 -7.80 24.25 19.97
N ALA A 290 -8.13 25.36 19.31
CA ALA A 290 -9.48 25.96 19.33
C ALA A 290 -10.06 26.14 20.76
N GLY A 291 -9.21 26.43 21.75
CA GLY A 291 -9.58 26.64 23.15
C GLY A 291 -9.74 25.38 24.01
N ALA A 292 -9.55 24.17 23.46
CA ALA A 292 -9.71 22.91 24.19
C ALA A 292 -8.53 22.52 25.13
N GLY A 293 -7.32 23.08 24.94
CA GLY A 293 -6.11 22.73 25.70
C GLY A 293 -5.92 23.42 27.07
N LEU A 294 -6.98 23.87 27.74
CA LEU A 294 -6.86 24.64 28.99
C LEU A 294 -6.12 23.87 30.10
N GLU A 295 -6.41 22.59 30.28
CA GLU A 295 -5.81 21.80 31.36
C GLU A 295 -4.31 21.55 31.12
N ASP A 296 -3.91 21.29 29.87
CA ASP A 296 -2.49 21.16 29.50
C ASP A 296 -1.72 22.47 29.73
N PHE A 297 -2.34 23.61 29.39
CA PHE A 297 -1.72 24.91 29.59
C PHE A 297 -1.56 25.29 31.07
N LYS A 298 -2.52 24.90 31.93
CA LYS A 298 -2.39 25.04 33.38
C LYS A 298 -1.26 24.16 33.92
N ALA A 299 -1.17 22.91 33.46
CA ALA A 299 -0.12 21.98 33.87
C ALA A 299 1.27 22.51 33.46
N TRP A 300 1.40 22.98 32.22
CA TRP A 300 2.62 23.63 31.72
C TRP A 300 2.99 24.87 32.53
N SER A 301 2.05 25.77 32.80
CA SER A 301 2.32 26.98 33.59
C SER A 301 2.75 26.66 35.03
N ALA A 302 2.23 25.57 35.60
CA ALA A 302 2.58 25.10 36.94
C ALA A 302 3.92 24.35 37.02
N SER A 303 4.56 24.06 35.88
CA SER A 303 5.87 23.39 35.83
C SER A 303 7.06 24.31 36.11
N ASP A 304 6.86 25.64 36.13
CA ASP A 304 7.92 26.59 36.47
C ASP A 304 8.29 26.49 37.96
N GLU A 305 9.56 26.30 38.28
CA GLU A 305 10.06 26.26 39.67
C GLU A 305 9.83 27.57 40.45
N GLY A 306 9.64 28.70 39.75
CA GLY A 306 9.25 29.98 40.34
C GLY A 306 7.76 30.08 40.70
N TYR A 307 6.97 29.08 40.31
CA TYR A 307 5.58 28.92 40.69
C TYR A 307 5.54 28.48 42.15
N ASP A 308 5.00 29.31 43.04
CA ASP A 308 5.02 29.08 44.50
C ASP A 308 4.07 27.92 44.90
N GLY A 309 4.48 26.70 44.55
CA GLY A 309 3.76 25.44 44.76
C GLY A 309 3.66 25.01 46.22
N ASN A 310 4.27 25.75 47.14
CA ASN A 310 4.22 25.47 48.58
C ASN A 310 2.99 26.10 49.28
N SER A 311 2.17 26.88 48.57
CA SER A 311 0.91 27.43 49.09
C SER A 311 -0.28 26.99 48.23
N PRO A 312 -1.08 26.00 48.67
CA PRO A 312 -2.25 25.50 47.93
C PRO A 312 -3.27 26.59 47.59
N LYS A 313 -3.33 27.65 48.41
CA LYS A 313 -4.21 28.82 48.18
C LYS A 313 -3.72 29.71 47.04
N LEU A 314 -2.40 29.88 46.87
CA LEU A 314 -1.86 30.63 45.72
C LEU A 314 -2.04 29.84 44.43
N LEU A 315 -1.73 28.53 44.44
CA LEU A 315 -1.92 27.63 43.28
C LEU A 315 -3.36 27.68 42.76
N ALA A 316 -4.35 27.54 43.65
CA ALA A 316 -5.76 27.60 43.28
C ALA A 316 -6.18 28.98 42.74
N ARG A 317 -5.65 30.07 43.31
CA ARG A 317 -5.93 31.45 42.85
C ARG A 317 -5.33 31.71 41.46
N THR A 318 -4.09 31.27 41.22
CA THR A 318 -3.41 31.43 39.94
C THR A 318 -4.08 30.59 38.86
N GLN A 319 -4.41 29.32 39.13
CA GLN A 319 -5.15 28.49 38.17
C GLN A 319 -6.55 29.06 37.84
N ALA A 320 -7.24 29.65 38.81
CA ALA A 320 -8.49 30.36 38.57
C ALA A 320 -8.30 31.61 37.70
N GLU A 321 -7.17 32.32 37.86
CA GLU A 321 -6.83 33.48 37.03
C GLU A 321 -6.48 33.05 35.59
N ILE A 322 -5.75 31.95 35.40
CA ILE A 322 -5.46 31.34 34.10
C ILE A 322 -6.77 30.97 33.40
N ALA A 323 -7.68 30.25 34.08
CA ALA A 323 -8.98 29.87 33.52
C ALA A 323 -9.84 31.09 33.14
N LYS A 324 -9.82 32.14 33.97
CA LYS A 324 -10.55 33.39 33.69
C LYS A 324 -10.00 34.13 32.47
N ARG A 325 -8.67 34.20 32.34
CA ARG A 325 -8.01 34.81 31.17
C ARG A 325 -8.24 33.98 29.91
N TRP A 326 -8.14 32.66 30.00
CA TRP A 326 -8.44 31.73 28.90
C TRP A 326 -9.87 31.89 28.39
N ALA A 327 -10.86 31.91 29.28
CA ALA A 327 -12.26 32.14 28.92
C ALA A 327 -12.49 33.52 28.27
N SER A 328 -11.69 34.53 28.62
CA SER A 328 -11.79 35.87 28.01
C SER A 328 -11.29 35.93 26.56
N LEU A 329 -10.49 34.94 26.11
CA LEU A 329 -10.02 34.84 24.73
C LEU A 329 -11.13 34.42 23.76
N GLY A 330 -12.15 33.71 24.24
CA GLY A 330 -13.34 33.35 23.44
C GLY A 330 -14.32 34.50 23.19
N LEU A 331 -14.22 35.60 23.95
CA LEU A 331 -15.14 36.76 23.88
C LEU A 331 -14.58 37.95 23.10
N ARG A 332 -13.26 37.98 22.83
CA ARG A 332 -12.61 38.96 21.95
C ARG A 332 -12.18 38.21 20.68
N GLN A 333 -12.58 38.69 19.49
CA GLN A 333 -11.96 38.21 18.26
C GLN A 333 -10.44 38.39 18.41
N LEU A 334 -9.72 37.26 18.43
CA LEU A 334 -8.27 37.22 18.50
C LEU A 334 -7.75 38.25 17.49
N THR A 335 -7.11 39.29 17.99
CA THR A 335 -6.56 40.35 17.16
C THR A 335 -5.66 39.71 16.11
N ASN A 336 -5.74 40.13 14.84
CA ASN A 336 -5.06 39.61 13.63
C ASN A 336 -3.52 39.37 13.71
N ARG A 337 -2.88 39.32 14.87
CA ARG A 337 -1.42 39.25 15.07
C ARG A 337 -0.88 37.99 15.73
N VAL A 338 -1.67 37.21 16.47
CA VAL A 338 -1.16 35.99 17.15
C VAL A 338 -1.98 34.77 16.68
N THR A 339 -1.30 33.81 16.07
CA THR A 339 -1.85 32.54 15.54
C THR A 339 -1.04 31.34 16.04
N HIS A 340 -1.49 30.10 15.82
CA HIS A 340 -0.78 28.87 16.17
C HIS A 340 0.68 28.84 15.64
N ARG A 341 0.97 29.50 14.52
CA ARG A 341 2.34 29.65 13.98
C ARG A 341 3.32 30.32 14.95
N THR A 342 2.80 31.08 15.91
CA THR A 342 3.61 31.70 16.96
C THR A 342 4.24 30.64 17.87
N LEU A 343 3.60 29.48 18.10
CA LEU A 343 4.20 28.38 18.88
C LEU A 343 5.46 27.84 18.20
N PHE A 344 5.41 27.61 16.89
CA PHE A 344 6.58 27.13 16.12
C PHE A 344 7.73 28.14 16.11
N HIS A 345 7.41 29.43 16.11
CA HIS A 345 8.43 30.48 16.20
C HIS A 345 9.12 30.51 17.56
N GLU A 346 8.35 30.42 18.66
CA GLU A 346 8.93 30.36 20.01
C GLU A 346 9.69 29.03 20.22
N LEU A 347 9.26 27.93 19.60
CA LEU A 347 9.97 26.65 19.61
C LEU A 347 11.33 26.74 18.91
N GLU A 348 11.39 27.33 17.71
CA GLU A 348 12.67 27.53 17.00
C GLU A 348 13.62 28.40 17.82
N LYS A 349 13.11 29.43 18.48
CA LYS A 349 13.93 30.26 19.38
C LYS A 349 14.47 29.45 20.55
N ALA A 350 13.62 28.68 21.25
CA ALA A 350 14.03 27.84 22.37
C ALA A 350 15.05 26.76 21.95
N LEU A 351 14.82 26.09 20.82
CA LEU A 351 15.73 25.09 20.27
C LEU A 351 17.06 25.71 19.86
N LYS A 352 17.06 26.90 19.25
CA LYS A 352 18.29 27.61 18.90
C LYS A 352 19.10 27.93 20.15
N GLU A 353 18.46 28.45 21.20
CA GLU A 353 19.12 28.74 22.48
C GLU A 353 19.68 27.47 23.14
N GLN A 354 18.92 26.36 23.11
CA GLN A 354 19.36 25.07 23.61
C GLN A 354 20.58 24.54 22.84
N PHE A 355 20.55 24.56 21.50
CA PHE A 355 21.70 24.12 20.70
C PHE A 355 22.94 25.00 20.92
N VAL A 356 22.76 26.30 21.09
CA VAL A 356 23.87 27.18 21.48
C VAL A 356 24.43 26.79 22.85
N ALA A 357 23.57 26.47 23.83
CA ALA A 357 24.00 26.01 25.15
C ALA A 357 24.70 24.63 25.09
N GLU A 358 24.31 23.77 24.16
CA GLU A 358 24.95 22.47 23.87
C GLU A 358 26.28 22.60 23.10
N GLY A 359 26.71 23.83 22.79
CA GLY A 359 28.01 24.12 22.19
C GLY A 359 28.02 24.22 20.66
N PHE A 360 26.85 24.24 20.01
CA PHE A 360 26.77 24.45 18.58
C PHE A 360 27.08 25.92 18.22
N PRO A 361 27.85 26.18 17.14
CA PRO A 361 28.00 27.51 16.58
C PRO A 361 26.63 28.14 16.24
N GLU A 362 26.45 29.43 16.48
CA GLU A 362 25.14 30.09 16.39
C GLU A 362 24.42 29.90 15.04
N GLU A 363 25.18 29.87 13.95
CA GLU A 363 24.67 29.65 12.59
C GLU A 363 24.19 28.19 12.39
N GLN A 364 24.91 27.21 12.95
CA GLN A 364 24.52 25.80 12.94
C GLN A 364 23.36 25.51 13.90
N ALA A 365 23.32 26.17 15.05
CA ALA A 365 22.21 26.10 15.98
C ALA A 365 20.93 26.67 15.35
N ALA A 366 21.03 27.78 14.61
CA ALA A 366 19.90 28.35 13.87
C ALA A 366 19.42 27.40 12.75
N GLU A 367 20.33 26.77 12.03
CA GLU A 367 19.99 25.80 10.99
C GLU A 367 19.33 24.54 11.56
N GLN A 368 19.88 23.98 12.65
CA GLN A 368 19.32 22.83 13.37
C GLN A 368 17.93 23.13 13.95
N ALA A 369 17.76 24.32 14.54
CA ALA A 369 16.48 24.78 15.07
C ALA A 369 15.44 24.99 13.97
N ALA A 370 15.82 25.61 12.85
CA ALA A 370 14.95 25.81 11.69
C ALA A 370 14.55 24.46 11.06
N ARG A 371 15.45 23.48 11.04
CA ARG A 371 15.18 22.12 10.56
C ARG A 371 14.20 21.38 11.48
N ARG A 372 14.39 21.43 12.81
CA ARG A 372 13.45 20.84 13.77
C ARG A 372 12.10 21.56 13.77
N ARG A 373 12.06 22.89 13.64
CA ARG A 373 10.81 23.64 13.43
C ARG A 373 10.09 23.14 12.19
N ARG A 374 10.77 22.99 11.06
CA ARG A 374 10.17 22.46 9.83
C ARG A 374 9.68 21.03 9.99
N TYR A 375 10.37 20.20 10.77
CA TYR A 375 9.90 18.86 11.13
C TYR A 375 8.56 18.94 11.86
N TYR A 376 8.45 19.71 12.96
CA TYR A 376 7.20 19.83 13.70
C TYR A 376 6.10 20.59 12.93
N GLU A 377 6.43 21.57 12.08
CA GLU A 377 5.48 22.23 11.18
C GLU A 377 4.93 21.25 10.12
N CYS A 378 5.76 20.33 9.65
CA CYS A 378 5.36 19.32 8.69
C CYS A 378 4.55 18.21 9.36
N VAL A 379 4.96 17.75 10.56
CA VAL A 379 4.19 16.75 11.32
C VAL A 379 2.83 17.31 11.78
N ALA A 380 2.71 18.61 12.08
CA ALA A 380 1.43 19.22 12.46
C ALA A 380 0.42 19.39 11.29
N ASP A 381 0.87 19.37 10.04
CA ASP A 381 0.00 19.41 8.84
C ASP A 381 -0.41 18.00 8.36
N PHE A 382 0.08 16.94 9.02
CA PHE A 382 -0.22 15.54 8.72
C PHE A 382 -0.87 14.89 9.95
N ASP A 383 -2.07 14.34 9.78
CA ASP A 383 -2.62 13.36 10.74
C ASP A 383 -1.66 12.15 10.75
N ASP A 384 -1.24 11.74 11.94
CA ASP A 384 0.04 11.10 12.26
C ASP A 384 0.52 9.91 11.41
N GLY A 385 1.85 9.87 11.23
CA GLY A 385 2.64 8.64 11.11
C GLY A 385 3.56 8.61 9.90
N PHE A 386 4.88 8.72 10.14
CA PHE A 386 6.04 8.25 9.35
C PHE A 386 7.15 9.31 9.24
N VAL A 387 8.25 9.12 9.98
CA VAL A 387 9.57 9.59 9.54
C VAL A 387 10.60 8.57 10.01
N GLU A 388 10.91 7.57 9.17
CA GLU A 388 12.26 6.97 9.08
C GLU A 388 12.47 6.02 7.87
N ASP A 389 11.43 5.52 7.17
CA ASP A 389 11.61 4.52 6.08
C ASP A 389 11.52 5.03 4.62
N PHE A 390 11.50 6.35 4.37
CA PHE A 390 11.20 6.92 3.04
C PHE A 390 12.31 6.78 1.98
N GLU A 391 13.58 6.60 2.38
CA GLU A 391 14.71 6.62 1.43
C GLU A 391 14.96 5.28 0.71
N ALA A 392 14.45 4.15 1.23
CA ALA A 392 14.73 2.83 0.65
C ALA A 392 13.74 2.40 -0.45
N SER A 393 12.53 2.97 -0.51
CA SER A 393 11.46 2.50 -1.41
C SER A 393 11.48 3.14 -2.81
N GLN A 394 11.95 4.38 -2.95
CA GLN A 394 11.89 5.11 -4.23
C GLN A 394 12.84 4.55 -5.31
N THR A 395 13.98 3.99 -4.92
CA THR A 395 14.99 3.51 -5.88
C THR A 395 14.54 2.26 -6.65
N ALA A 396 13.73 1.40 -6.05
CA ALA A 396 13.28 0.16 -6.70
C ALA A 396 12.14 0.38 -7.71
N GLU A 397 11.20 1.29 -7.43
CA GLU A 397 10.10 1.60 -8.34
C GLU A 397 10.55 2.33 -9.61
N THR A 398 11.45 3.32 -9.47
CA THR A 398 11.95 4.09 -10.61
C THR A 398 12.74 3.21 -11.58
N ILE A 399 13.59 2.31 -11.08
CA ILE A 399 14.38 1.38 -11.89
C ILE A 399 13.47 0.40 -12.63
N GLN A 400 12.48 -0.19 -11.94
CA GLN A 400 11.57 -1.14 -12.54
C GLN A 400 10.66 -0.49 -13.60
N ARG A 401 10.24 0.76 -13.39
CA ARG A 401 9.44 1.54 -14.35
C ARG A 401 10.26 1.91 -15.60
N GLN A 402 11.53 2.25 -15.45
CA GLN A 402 12.44 2.47 -16.58
C GLN A 402 12.73 1.18 -17.36
N GLU A 403 12.88 0.04 -16.69
CA GLU A 403 13.04 -1.26 -17.35
C GLU A 403 11.77 -1.70 -18.10
N GLN A 404 10.59 -1.45 -17.53
CA GLN A 404 9.30 -1.70 -18.19
C GLN A 404 9.16 -0.84 -19.47
N LEU A 405 9.50 0.46 -19.39
CA LEU A 405 9.49 1.35 -20.55
C LEU A 405 10.51 0.95 -21.64
N LYS A 406 11.70 0.46 -21.23
CA LYS A 406 12.70 -0.09 -22.18
C LYS A 406 12.20 -1.36 -22.87
N ARG A 407 11.55 -2.28 -22.14
CA ARG A 407 10.94 -3.49 -22.72
C ARG A 407 9.82 -3.15 -23.72
N LEU A 408 8.97 -2.17 -23.39
CA LEU A 408 7.87 -1.71 -24.24
C LEU A 408 8.30 -0.95 -25.50
N ASN A 409 9.53 -0.43 -25.54
CA ASN A 409 10.09 0.26 -26.70
C ASN A 409 10.86 -0.68 -27.66
N GLY A 410 11.11 -1.92 -27.26
CA GLY A 410 11.87 -2.92 -28.03
C GLY A 410 10.98 -3.84 -28.88
N VAL A 411 10.76 -3.47 -30.14
CA VAL A 411 10.38 -4.37 -31.26
C VAL A 411 8.98 -5.03 -31.19
N GLN A 412 7.94 -4.25 -31.51
CA GLN A 412 6.77 -4.65 -32.33
C GLN A 412 6.17 -3.39 -32.98
N SER A 413 5.67 -3.48 -34.22
CA SER A 413 5.03 -2.34 -34.89
C SER A 413 3.70 -1.99 -34.19
N LYS A 414 3.70 -0.93 -33.36
CA LYS A 414 2.50 -0.48 -32.64
C LYS A 414 1.32 -0.29 -33.61
N PRO A 415 0.13 -0.88 -33.34
CA PRO A 415 -1.04 -0.72 -34.20
C PRO A 415 -1.45 0.75 -34.31
N ILE A 416 -2.00 1.15 -35.46
CA ILE A 416 -2.49 2.52 -35.69
C ILE A 416 -4.00 2.54 -35.50
N ILE A 417 -4.47 3.35 -34.56
CA ILE A 417 -5.91 3.57 -34.31
C ILE A 417 -6.29 4.94 -34.86
N ARG A 418 -7.18 4.95 -35.84
CA ARG A 418 -7.69 6.18 -36.45
C ARG A 418 -8.95 6.63 -35.73
N ILE A 419 -8.97 7.87 -35.28
CA ILE A 419 -10.16 8.51 -34.71
C ILE A 419 -11.10 8.86 -35.87
N GLY A 420 -12.35 8.45 -35.78
CA GLY A 420 -13.35 8.79 -36.80
C GLY A 420 -14.34 9.82 -36.30
N SER A 421 -15.14 10.36 -37.22
CA SER A 421 -15.98 11.54 -37.00
C SER A 421 -17.46 11.22 -36.72
N GLY A 422 -17.87 9.95 -36.59
CA GLY A 422 -19.26 9.54 -36.34
C GLY A 422 -19.43 8.52 -35.20
N ASP A 423 -20.67 8.33 -34.73
CA ASP A 423 -20.98 7.47 -33.57
C ASP A 423 -20.60 5.99 -33.75
N GLY A 424 -20.61 5.48 -34.99
CA GLY A 424 -20.15 4.13 -35.33
C GLY A 424 -18.64 3.91 -35.15
N ASP A 425 -17.84 4.98 -35.05
CA ASP A 425 -16.40 4.88 -34.80
C ASP A 425 -16.08 4.62 -33.32
N LEU A 426 -17.00 4.92 -32.39
CA LEU A 426 -16.76 4.73 -30.96
C LEU A 426 -16.54 3.25 -30.63
N THR A 427 -17.41 2.37 -31.12
CA THR A 427 -17.30 0.91 -30.89
C THR A 427 -16.03 0.35 -31.53
N ARG A 428 -15.74 0.73 -32.78
CA ARG A 428 -14.52 0.31 -33.50
C ARG A 428 -13.24 0.73 -32.77
N MET A 429 -13.15 2.01 -32.37
CA MET A 429 -11.99 2.52 -31.62
C MET A 429 -11.83 1.82 -30.29
N THR A 430 -12.93 1.53 -29.60
CA THR A 430 -12.91 0.78 -28.34
C THR A 430 -12.42 -0.66 -28.56
N ASP A 431 -12.86 -1.34 -29.62
CA ASP A 431 -12.40 -2.69 -29.99
C ASP A 431 -10.92 -2.74 -30.38
N GLU A 432 -10.46 -1.73 -31.12
CA GLU A 432 -9.05 -1.60 -31.49
C GLU A 432 -8.18 -1.28 -30.27
N ALA A 433 -8.66 -0.43 -29.36
CA ALA A 433 -7.98 -0.13 -28.11
C ALA A 433 -7.85 -1.36 -27.20
N ILE A 434 -8.92 -2.14 -27.03
CA ILE A 434 -8.87 -3.38 -26.23
C ILE A 434 -7.87 -4.37 -26.84
N ARG A 435 -7.86 -4.53 -28.16
CA ARG A 435 -6.88 -5.40 -28.84
C ARG A 435 -5.44 -4.92 -28.67
N ALA A 436 -5.22 -3.61 -28.64
CA ALA A 436 -3.90 -3.05 -28.37
C ALA A 436 -3.49 -3.28 -26.90
N LEU A 437 -4.39 -3.06 -25.94
CA LEU A 437 -4.14 -3.28 -24.51
C LEU A 437 -3.94 -4.77 -24.16
N ALA A 438 -4.52 -5.67 -24.94
CA ALA A 438 -4.40 -7.11 -24.77
C ALA A 438 -3.02 -7.68 -25.13
N GLN A 439 -2.09 -6.86 -25.64
CA GLN A 439 -0.75 -7.32 -26.00
C GLN A 439 0.02 -7.83 -24.75
N PRO A 440 0.79 -8.93 -24.85
CA PRO A 440 1.43 -9.55 -23.69
C PRO A 440 2.39 -8.65 -22.91
N ASP A 441 2.99 -7.67 -23.58
CA ASP A 441 3.97 -6.72 -23.05
C ASP A 441 3.34 -5.61 -22.19
N MET A 442 2.05 -5.33 -22.37
CA MET A 442 1.32 -4.32 -21.58
C MET A 442 1.15 -4.71 -20.10
N ASN A 443 1.34 -6.00 -19.74
CA ASN A 443 1.08 -6.53 -18.40
C ASN A 443 -0.30 -6.18 -17.82
N LEU A 444 -1.29 -5.98 -18.70
CA LEU A 444 -2.70 -5.82 -18.35
C LEU A 444 -3.44 -7.14 -18.49
N PHE A 445 -4.38 -7.35 -17.58
CA PHE A 445 -5.20 -8.56 -17.53
C PHE A 445 -6.66 -8.20 -17.29
N ARG A 446 -7.54 -9.16 -17.52
CA ARG A 446 -8.93 -9.08 -17.07
C ARG A 446 -9.18 -10.00 -15.89
N ARG A 447 -10.01 -9.54 -14.96
CA ARG A 447 -10.57 -10.37 -13.87
C ARG A 447 -12.07 -10.17 -13.87
N GLY A 448 -12.81 -11.14 -14.40
CA GLY A 448 -14.21 -10.92 -14.79
C GLY A 448 -14.28 -9.85 -15.90
N ASP A 449 -15.06 -8.80 -15.65
CA ASP A 449 -15.32 -7.71 -16.60
C ASP A 449 -14.45 -6.47 -16.36
N ILE A 450 -13.57 -6.50 -15.35
CA ILE A 450 -12.66 -5.40 -15.02
C ILE A 450 -11.25 -5.63 -15.56
N ILE A 451 -10.60 -4.55 -16.01
CA ILE A 451 -9.19 -4.54 -16.37
C ILE A 451 -8.38 -4.30 -15.10
N VAL A 452 -7.40 -5.16 -14.87
CA VAL A 452 -6.55 -5.14 -13.68
C VAL A 452 -5.08 -5.14 -14.07
N GLU A 453 -4.27 -4.56 -13.19
CA GLU A 453 -2.82 -4.61 -13.26
C GLU A 453 -2.22 -5.25 -11.99
N PRO A 454 -1.22 -6.13 -12.12
CA PRO A 454 -0.40 -6.56 -11.01
C PRO A 454 0.64 -5.48 -10.71
N VAL A 455 0.53 -4.83 -9.56
CA VAL A 455 1.47 -3.81 -9.09
C VAL A 455 2.15 -4.28 -7.82
N LYS A 456 3.41 -3.88 -7.60
CA LYS A 456 4.02 -4.07 -6.29
C LYS A 456 3.16 -3.34 -5.25
N ALA A 457 2.98 -3.98 -4.10
CA ALA A 457 2.41 -3.38 -2.92
C ALA A 457 3.42 -2.34 -2.41
N VAL A 458 3.42 -1.17 -3.03
CA VAL A 458 3.78 0.03 -2.29
C VAL A 458 2.76 0.10 -1.17
N SER A 459 3.24 0.20 0.07
CA SER A 459 2.39 0.60 1.19
C SER A 459 1.81 1.98 0.85
N ASP A 460 0.68 2.00 0.13
CA ASP A 460 -0.22 3.14 0.13
C ASP A 460 -0.49 3.34 1.63
N GLY A 461 0.09 4.37 2.24
CA GLY A 461 0.12 4.60 3.69
C GLY A 461 -1.27 4.81 4.31
N LEU A 462 -2.11 3.78 4.27
CA LEU A 462 -3.48 3.76 4.73
C LEU A 462 -3.76 2.38 5.32
N LYS A 463 -3.75 2.39 6.67
CA LYS A 463 -4.18 1.36 7.63
C LYS A 463 -3.17 0.28 7.99
N THR A 464 -2.17 0.67 8.78
CA THR A 464 -1.92 -0.11 9.99
C THR A 464 -3.23 -0.15 10.78
N TYR A 465 -3.88 -1.30 10.85
CA TYR A 465 -4.88 -1.51 11.89
C TYR A 465 -4.13 -1.46 13.21
N ASN A 466 -4.18 -0.31 13.87
CA ASN A 466 -3.85 -0.20 15.27
C ASN A 466 -4.87 -1.09 16.01
N LEU A 467 -4.50 -2.35 16.29
CA LEU A 467 -5.17 -3.21 17.26
C LEU A 467 -4.81 -2.72 18.66
N SER A 468 -5.01 -1.42 18.95
CA SER A 468 -4.81 -0.80 20.27
C SER A 468 -5.89 -1.20 21.29
N SER A 469 -6.35 -2.45 21.22
CA SER A 469 -7.07 -3.11 22.33
C SER A 469 -6.55 -4.52 22.64
N VAL A 470 -5.38 -4.91 22.12
CA VAL A 470 -4.63 -6.05 22.67
C VAL A 470 -3.78 -5.50 23.82
N SER A 471 -4.21 -5.78 25.05
CA SER A 471 -3.52 -5.38 26.27
C SER A 471 -2.01 -5.60 26.16
N GLU A 472 -1.27 -4.52 26.37
CA GLU A 472 0.18 -4.51 26.59
C GLU A 472 0.57 -5.55 27.64
N LYS A 473 1.14 -6.66 27.18
CA LYS A 473 2.19 -7.46 27.84
C LYS A 473 2.48 -8.68 26.98
N ASN A 474 3.69 -8.72 26.42
CA ASN A 474 4.36 -9.89 25.81
C ASN A 474 4.27 -10.14 24.30
N PHE A 475 4.18 -9.11 23.47
CA PHE A 475 4.59 -9.24 22.06
C PHE A 475 5.52 -8.09 21.69
N GLY A 476 6.78 -8.41 21.40
CA GLY A 476 7.62 -7.50 20.64
C GLY A 476 6.95 -7.25 19.30
N SER A 477 6.78 -5.99 18.96
CA SER A 477 6.27 -5.49 17.68
C SER A 477 7.15 -5.98 16.52
N ALA A 478 6.91 -7.20 16.06
CA ALA A 478 7.23 -7.56 14.69
C ALA A 478 6.06 -7.07 13.86
N GLU A 479 6.17 -5.85 13.33
CA GLU A 479 5.30 -5.37 12.26
C GLU A 479 5.43 -6.37 11.10
N PHE A 480 4.41 -7.22 10.92
CA PHE A 480 4.31 -8.08 9.74
C PHE A 480 3.71 -7.24 8.62
N ASP A 481 4.47 -6.25 8.15
CA ASP A 481 4.16 -5.56 6.91
C ASP A 481 4.12 -6.57 5.75
N ARG A 482 3.24 -6.31 4.78
CA ARG A 482 3.30 -7.00 3.49
C ARG A 482 4.72 -6.79 2.96
N ASP A 483 5.39 -7.87 2.52
CA ASP A 483 6.72 -7.74 1.91
C ASP A 483 6.63 -6.64 0.82
N PRO A 484 7.50 -5.61 0.80
CA PRO A 484 7.49 -4.53 -0.19
C PRO A 484 7.61 -5.03 -1.65
N THR A 485 7.94 -6.31 -1.85
CA THR A 485 7.97 -6.99 -3.15
C THR A 485 6.67 -7.73 -3.51
N SER A 486 5.72 -7.84 -2.57
CA SER A 486 4.42 -8.49 -2.76
C SER A 486 3.66 -7.82 -3.89
N ILE A 487 2.95 -8.58 -4.72
CA ILE A 487 2.19 -8.03 -5.84
C ILE A 487 0.71 -8.07 -5.52
N VAL A 488 0.05 -6.91 -5.65
CA VAL A 488 -1.38 -6.75 -5.51
C VAL A 488 -2.02 -6.53 -6.86
N ILE A 489 -3.24 -7.05 -7.03
CA ILE A 489 -4.02 -6.87 -8.25
C ILE A 489 -4.91 -5.62 -8.05
N LYS A 490 -4.61 -4.52 -8.75
CA LYS A 490 -5.41 -3.28 -8.68
C LYS A 490 -6.27 -3.11 -9.94
N PRO A 491 -7.54 -2.70 -9.82
CA PRO A 491 -8.32 -2.25 -10.97
C PRO A 491 -7.69 -1.02 -11.62
N CYS A 492 -7.59 -1.02 -12.95
CA CYS A 492 -7.02 0.10 -13.69
C CYS A 492 -7.96 1.32 -13.63
N LYS A 493 -7.42 2.46 -13.20
CA LYS A 493 -8.15 3.75 -13.23
C LYS A 493 -8.21 4.28 -14.66
N THR A 494 -9.24 5.05 -14.99
CA THR A 494 -9.47 5.59 -16.35
C THR A 494 -8.26 6.37 -16.90
N GLY A 495 -7.64 7.22 -16.07
CA GLY A 495 -6.48 8.01 -16.49
C GLY A 495 -5.27 7.13 -16.81
N TYR A 496 -5.06 6.06 -16.04
CA TYR A 496 -4.01 5.09 -16.31
C TYR A 496 -4.29 4.28 -17.57
N LEU A 497 -5.54 3.84 -17.80
CA LEU A 497 -5.92 3.18 -19.06
C LEU A 497 -5.64 4.07 -20.27
N GLN A 498 -5.91 5.38 -20.19
CA GLN A 498 -5.59 6.32 -21.26
C GLN A 498 -4.08 6.39 -21.54
N GLU A 499 -3.24 6.39 -20.51
CA GLU A 499 -1.78 6.37 -20.64
C GLU A 499 -1.32 5.08 -21.34
N VAL A 500 -1.76 3.91 -20.84
CA VAL A 500 -1.36 2.62 -21.41
C VAL A 500 -1.89 2.44 -22.84
N MET A 501 -3.07 2.99 -23.18
CA MET A 501 -3.56 3.01 -24.57
C MET A 501 -2.64 3.78 -25.52
N GLY A 502 -1.96 4.81 -25.03
CA GLY A 502 -0.96 5.57 -25.79
C GLY A 502 0.36 4.81 -25.95
N LEU A 503 0.70 3.96 -24.98
CA LEU A 503 1.84 3.04 -25.08
C LEU A 503 1.53 1.89 -26.05
N ALA A 504 0.32 1.36 -26.01
CA ALA A 504 -0.13 0.19 -26.76
C ALA A 504 -0.39 0.47 -28.25
N ALA A 505 -0.74 1.70 -28.64
CA ALA A 505 -1.12 2.04 -30.01
C ALA A 505 -0.73 3.46 -30.42
N ARG A 506 -0.57 3.69 -31.73
CA ARG A 506 -0.39 5.02 -32.33
C ARG A 506 -1.75 5.59 -32.71
N TRP A 507 -2.18 6.63 -32.02
CA TRP A 507 -3.47 7.27 -32.27
C TRP A 507 -3.36 8.37 -33.33
N ARG A 508 -4.35 8.44 -34.22
CA ARG A 508 -4.35 9.38 -35.34
C ARG A 508 -5.70 10.07 -35.49
N THR A 509 -5.72 11.40 -35.49
CA THR A 509 -6.95 12.20 -35.68
C THR A 509 -7.04 12.76 -37.10
N PRO A 510 -8.24 12.84 -37.71
CA PRO A 510 -8.41 13.39 -39.04
C PRO A 510 -8.32 14.92 -38.99
N ARG A 511 -7.47 15.49 -39.83
CA ARG A 511 -7.31 16.92 -40.04
C ARG A 511 -7.74 17.28 -41.47
N LYS A 512 -8.40 18.43 -41.63
CA LYS A 512 -8.63 19.01 -42.96
C LYS A 512 -7.29 19.25 -43.67
N LEU A 513 -7.26 19.03 -44.99
CA LEU A 513 -6.09 19.30 -45.82
C LEU A 513 -5.76 20.79 -45.85
N THR A 514 -4.50 21.17 -45.58
CA THR A 514 -4.00 22.54 -45.80
C THR A 514 -3.86 22.85 -47.29
N ALA A 515 -3.64 24.12 -47.62
CA ALA A 515 -3.35 24.54 -48.99
C ALA A 515 -2.13 23.81 -49.59
N GLU A 516 -1.10 23.56 -48.77
CA GLU A 516 0.07 22.76 -49.15
C GLU A 516 -0.25 21.28 -49.34
N ASP A 517 -1.04 20.67 -48.45
CA ASP A 517 -1.48 19.27 -48.62
C ASP A 517 -2.25 19.12 -49.94
N ARG A 518 -3.15 20.06 -50.27
CA ARG A 518 -3.90 20.06 -51.53
C ARG A 518 -2.98 20.25 -52.75
N LYS A 519 -1.96 21.10 -52.62
CA LYS A 519 -0.95 21.30 -53.67
C LYS A 519 -0.11 20.04 -53.92
N GLN A 520 0.17 19.27 -52.88
CA GLN A 520 0.88 17.98 -52.99
C GLN A 520 -0.01 16.83 -53.52
N LEU A 521 -1.28 16.79 -53.13
CA LEU A 521 -2.23 15.74 -53.53
C LEU A 521 -2.79 15.94 -54.95
N GLY A 522 -2.77 17.18 -55.48
CA GLY A 522 -3.26 17.50 -56.82
C GLY A 522 -4.73 17.13 -57.00
N ASP A 523 -5.08 16.62 -58.19
CA ASP A 523 -6.47 16.23 -58.55
C ASP A 523 -7.02 15.05 -57.73
N LYS A 524 -6.22 14.44 -56.84
CA LYS A 524 -6.64 13.34 -55.97
C LYS A 524 -7.29 13.78 -54.66
N ALA A 525 -7.31 15.08 -54.36
CA ALA A 525 -7.98 15.63 -53.18
C ALA A 525 -9.46 15.94 -53.50
N ASP A 526 -10.38 15.03 -53.17
CA ASP A 526 -11.80 15.35 -53.18
C ASP A 526 -12.17 16.20 -51.94
N GLY A 527 -13.36 16.82 -51.95
CA GLY A 527 -13.85 17.64 -50.83
C GLY A 527 -14.06 16.87 -49.52
N LYS A 528 -13.86 15.55 -49.50
CA LYS A 528 -14.01 14.65 -48.35
C LYS A 528 -12.68 14.07 -47.85
N THR A 529 -11.56 14.35 -48.54
CA THR A 529 -10.25 13.78 -48.20
C THR A 529 -9.69 14.44 -46.94
N VAL A 530 -9.30 13.63 -45.95
CA VAL A 530 -8.70 14.07 -44.68
C VAL A 530 -7.31 13.48 -44.50
N LYS A 531 -6.42 14.22 -43.84
CA LYS A 531 -5.07 13.76 -43.48
C LYS A 531 -5.04 13.35 -42.02
N TYR A 532 -4.53 12.16 -41.72
CA TYR A 532 -4.45 11.65 -40.35
C TYR A 532 -3.13 12.07 -39.68
N VAL A 533 -3.22 12.84 -38.60
CA VAL A 533 -2.07 13.34 -37.82
C VAL A 533 -1.99 12.66 -36.44
N PRO A 534 -0.82 12.56 -35.79
CA PRO A 534 -0.70 12.01 -34.44
C PRO A 534 -1.68 12.65 -33.45
N SER A 535 -2.18 11.88 -32.50
CA SER A 535 -3.09 12.35 -31.45
C SER A 535 -2.89 11.54 -30.17
N LEU A 536 -3.37 12.04 -29.05
CA LEU A 536 -3.49 11.27 -27.81
C LEU A 536 -4.73 10.36 -27.88
N PRO A 537 -4.74 9.22 -27.16
CA PRO A 537 -5.95 8.42 -27.00
C PRO A 537 -7.06 9.26 -26.36
N PRO A 538 -8.27 9.33 -26.94
CA PRO A 538 -9.35 10.10 -26.33
C PRO A 538 -9.79 9.49 -24.99
N LEU A 539 -9.93 10.32 -23.94
CA LEU A 539 -10.37 9.88 -22.62
C LEU A 539 -11.71 9.14 -22.65
N LYS A 540 -12.62 9.57 -23.55
CA LYS A 540 -13.91 8.91 -23.79
C LYS A 540 -13.75 7.44 -24.19
N ILE A 541 -12.69 7.07 -24.93
CA ILE A 541 -12.43 5.67 -25.27
C ILE A 541 -11.96 4.89 -24.04
N ALA A 542 -11.07 5.45 -23.21
CA ALA A 542 -10.65 4.80 -21.96
C ALA A 542 -11.84 4.53 -21.01
N GLN A 543 -12.77 5.49 -20.91
CA GLN A 543 -14.03 5.31 -20.17
C GLN A 543 -14.90 4.18 -20.76
N GLN A 544 -15.05 4.13 -22.08
CA GLN A 544 -15.81 3.07 -22.75
C GLN A 544 -15.16 1.69 -22.62
N VAL A 545 -13.83 1.62 -22.66
CA VAL A 545 -13.07 0.39 -22.42
C VAL A 545 -13.35 -0.13 -21.00
N GLN A 546 -13.36 0.75 -20.00
CA GLN A 546 -13.60 0.39 -18.61
C GLN A 546 -15.04 -0.09 -18.32
N LEU A 547 -16.02 0.43 -19.06
CA LEU A 547 -17.44 0.07 -18.92
C LEU A 547 -17.83 -1.20 -19.69
N ARG A 548 -16.89 -1.87 -20.35
CA ARG A 548 -17.22 -2.93 -21.29
C ARG A 548 -17.29 -4.30 -20.63
N ASN A 549 -18.42 -4.97 -20.77
CA ASN A 549 -18.62 -6.35 -20.29
C ASN A 549 -17.84 -7.41 -21.10
N SER A 550 -17.23 -7.04 -22.22
CA SER A 550 -16.48 -7.96 -23.08
C SER A 550 -15.13 -7.37 -23.42
N LEU A 551 -14.07 -8.09 -23.03
CA LEU A 551 -12.67 -7.69 -23.19
C LEU A 551 -11.95 -8.72 -24.08
N PRO A 552 -12.25 -8.77 -25.39
CA PRO A 552 -11.70 -9.79 -26.30
C PRO A 552 -10.17 -9.70 -26.39
N GLY A 553 -9.52 -10.87 -26.35
CA GLY A 553 -8.06 -10.98 -26.42
C GLY A 553 -7.33 -10.71 -25.09
N MET A 554 -7.98 -10.07 -24.11
CA MET A 554 -7.34 -9.80 -22.83
C MET A 554 -7.19 -11.08 -22.01
N ARG A 555 -5.97 -11.34 -21.57
CA ARG A 555 -5.57 -12.50 -20.77
C ARG A 555 -6.25 -12.46 -19.39
N VAL A 556 -6.71 -13.61 -18.90
CA VAL A 556 -7.41 -13.71 -17.61
C VAL A 556 -6.41 -13.85 -16.47
N LEU A 557 -6.44 -12.96 -15.49
CA LEU A 557 -5.63 -13.13 -14.28
C LEU A 557 -6.48 -13.66 -13.14
N ARG A 558 -6.30 -14.94 -12.82
CA ARG A 558 -6.91 -15.62 -11.67
C ARG A 558 -6.17 -15.30 -10.38
N GLY A 559 -4.85 -15.19 -10.42
CA GLY A 559 -4.01 -14.91 -9.26
C GLY A 559 -2.55 -14.59 -9.61
N VAL A 560 -1.83 -14.06 -8.62
CA VAL A 560 -0.39 -13.78 -8.68
C VAL A 560 0.30 -14.58 -7.57
N PHE A 561 1.46 -15.17 -7.86
CA PHE A 561 2.21 -15.98 -6.92
C PHE A 561 3.65 -15.50 -6.83
N ASN A 562 4.21 -15.53 -5.61
CA ASN A 562 5.61 -15.18 -5.35
C ASN A 562 6.53 -16.40 -5.16
N ASN A 563 6.06 -17.56 -5.58
CA ASN A 563 6.75 -18.84 -5.46
C ASN A 563 6.30 -19.80 -6.56
N PRO A 564 7.09 -20.86 -6.83
CA PRO A 564 6.64 -21.98 -7.62
C PRO A 564 5.38 -22.58 -7.02
N THR A 565 4.56 -23.19 -7.86
CA THR A 565 3.29 -23.78 -7.44
C THR A 565 2.96 -24.99 -8.31
N LEU A 566 1.90 -25.71 -7.96
CA LEU A 566 1.53 -26.97 -8.58
C LEU A 566 0.08 -26.90 -9.05
N THR A 567 -0.17 -27.30 -10.29
CA THR A 567 -1.54 -27.42 -10.80
C THR A 567 -2.24 -28.62 -10.19
N PRO A 568 -3.58 -28.68 -10.24
CA PRO A 568 -4.33 -29.83 -9.79
C PRO A 568 -3.95 -31.13 -10.50
N GLU A 569 -3.46 -31.05 -11.75
CA GLU A 569 -3.00 -32.17 -12.56
C GLU A 569 -1.56 -32.61 -12.22
N GLY A 570 -0.82 -31.83 -11.44
CA GLY A 570 0.56 -32.10 -11.05
C GLY A 570 1.60 -31.43 -11.94
N GLU A 571 1.23 -30.47 -12.79
CA GLU A 571 2.21 -29.67 -13.53
C GLU A 571 2.89 -28.67 -12.58
N ILE A 572 4.22 -28.58 -12.66
CA ILE A 572 5.03 -27.69 -11.83
C ILE A 572 5.18 -26.36 -12.54
N LEU A 573 4.57 -25.31 -11.98
CA LEU A 573 4.72 -23.95 -12.49
C LEU A 573 5.87 -23.28 -11.74
N GLN A 574 7.04 -23.25 -12.37
CA GLN A 574 8.28 -22.75 -11.75
C GLN A 574 9.03 -21.72 -12.63
N THR A 575 8.44 -21.31 -13.76
CA THR A 575 9.02 -20.25 -14.62
C THR A 575 8.30 -18.93 -14.35
N GLU A 576 9.05 -17.87 -14.04
CA GLU A 576 8.47 -16.53 -13.88
C GLU A 576 7.76 -16.06 -15.17
N GLY A 577 6.68 -15.30 -15.01
CA GLY A 577 5.85 -14.82 -16.10
C GLY A 577 4.41 -15.35 -16.03
N TYR A 578 3.63 -15.00 -17.04
CA TYR A 578 2.22 -15.36 -17.12
C TYR A 578 2.06 -16.74 -17.78
N HIS A 579 1.31 -17.62 -17.12
CA HIS A 579 0.98 -18.97 -17.58
C HIS A 579 -0.43 -18.98 -18.17
N ASP A 580 -0.50 -18.87 -19.51
CA ASP A 580 -1.76 -18.66 -20.25
C ASP A 580 -2.84 -19.73 -19.96
N VAL A 581 -2.44 -21.01 -19.89
CA VAL A 581 -3.35 -22.15 -19.65
C VAL A 581 -4.07 -22.02 -18.31
N HIS A 582 -3.34 -21.57 -17.29
CA HIS A 582 -3.82 -21.51 -15.91
C HIS A 582 -4.37 -20.14 -15.52
N GLY A 583 -4.02 -19.11 -16.29
CA GLY A 583 -4.39 -17.73 -16.02
C GLY A 583 -3.69 -17.13 -14.80
N VAL A 584 -2.45 -17.53 -14.53
CA VAL A 584 -1.71 -17.11 -13.34
C VAL A 584 -0.41 -16.39 -13.68
N LEU A 585 -0.01 -15.44 -12.85
CA LEU A 585 1.27 -14.74 -12.99
C LEU A 585 2.22 -15.19 -11.87
N LEU A 586 3.36 -15.76 -12.24
CA LEU A 586 4.44 -16.07 -11.31
C LEU A 586 5.46 -14.92 -11.31
N ASN A 587 5.75 -14.36 -10.14
CA ASN A 587 6.80 -13.37 -9.95
C ASN A 587 7.45 -13.56 -8.58
N PHE A 588 8.63 -14.15 -8.58
CA PHE A 588 9.34 -14.61 -7.40
C PHE A 588 10.09 -13.50 -6.67
N GLY A 589 10.03 -12.25 -7.15
CA GLY A 589 10.70 -11.13 -6.49
C GLY A 589 12.22 -11.30 -6.38
N GLY A 590 12.83 -12.07 -7.30
CA GLY A 590 14.27 -12.40 -7.27
C GLY A 590 14.65 -13.57 -6.37
N VAL A 591 13.70 -14.18 -5.64
CA VAL A 591 13.95 -15.40 -4.87
C VAL A 591 14.19 -16.58 -5.80
N LYS A 592 15.27 -17.33 -5.56
CA LYS A 592 15.58 -18.55 -6.32
C LYS A 592 15.03 -19.77 -5.59
N TYR A 593 14.39 -20.65 -6.37
CA TYR A 593 13.85 -21.91 -5.87
C TYR A 593 14.53 -23.08 -6.57
N PRO A 594 14.86 -24.17 -5.85
CA PRO A 594 15.42 -25.37 -6.47
C PRO A 594 14.40 -26.01 -7.42
N THR A 595 14.86 -26.46 -8.60
CA THR A 595 14.00 -27.15 -9.57
C THR A 595 13.58 -28.51 -9.03
N LEU A 596 12.29 -28.83 -9.13
CA LEU A 596 11.81 -30.19 -8.86
C LEU A 596 11.96 -31.06 -10.11
N PRO A 597 12.32 -32.34 -9.96
CA PRO A 597 12.34 -33.27 -11.08
C PRO A 597 10.91 -33.60 -11.56
N ASP A 598 10.81 -34.02 -12.82
CA ASP A 598 9.54 -34.36 -13.48
C ASP A 598 8.77 -35.49 -12.77
N PHE A 599 9.48 -36.38 -12.08
CA PHE A 599 8.91 -37.46 -11.29
C PHE A 599 9.45 -37.43 -9.86
N ILE A 600 8.55 -37.49 -8.87
CA ILE A 600 8.89 -37.47 -7.45
C ILE A 600 8.51 -38.82 -6.82
N SER A 601 9.50 -39.48 -6.21
CA SER A 601 9.28 -40.76 -5.51
C SER A 601 8.58 -40.58 -4.17
N LYS A 602 8.02 -41.68 -3.64
CA LYS A 602 7.45 -41.71 -2.29
C LYS A 602 8.50 -41.42 -1.21
N GLU A 603 9.74 -41.84 -1.43
CA GLU A 603 10.87 -41.64 -0.52
C GLU A 603 11.23 -40.15 -0.42
N MET A 604 11.34 -39.45 -1.56
CA MET A 604 11.53 -37.99 -1.58
C MET A 604 10.41 -37.24 -0.86
N ALA A 605 9.17 -37.71 -1.01
CA ALA A 605 8.03 -37.12 -0.31
C ALA A 605 8.11 -37.32 1.22
N ARG A 606 8.66 -38.44 1.70
CA ARG A 606 8.89 -38.66 3.14
C ARG A 606 9.97 -37.71 3.67
N GLU A 607 11.06 -37.55 2.94
CA GLU A 607 12.11 -36.56 3.30
C GLU A 607 11.54 -35.13 3.33
N ALA A 608 10.67 -34.81 2.37
CA ALA A 608 9.97 -33.52 2.35
C ALA A 608 9.03 -33.32 3.56
N VAL A 609 8.40 -34.38 4.07
CA VAL A 609 7.63 -34.29 5.33
C VAL A 609 8.55 -33.93 6.49
N ASP A 610 9.72 -34.54 6.60
CA ASP A 610 10.68 -34.23 7.67
C ASP A 610 11.12 -32.75 7.60
N VAL A 611 11.36 -32.23 6.40
CA VAL A 611 11.66 -30.81 6.17
C VAL A 611 10.51 -29.90 6.63
N LEU A 612 9.26 -30.23 6.31
CA LEU A 612 8.10 -29.46 6.76
C LEU A 612 7.85 -29.54 8.27
N LEU A 613 8.34 -30.58 8.94
CA LEU A 613 8.22 -30.71 10.39
C LEU A 613 9.23 -29.85 11.14
N GLU A 614 10.29 -29.35 10.50
CA GLU A 614 11.29 -28.51 11.15
C GLU A 614 10.79 -27.20 11.76
N PRO A 615 9.95 -26.36 11.10
CA PRO A 615 9.36 -25.18 11.73
C PRO A 615 8.31 -25.55 12.79
N LEU A 616 7.83 -26.81 12.77
CA LEU A 616 6.93 -27.37 13.77
C LEU A 616 7.66 -28.11 14.89
N ALA A 617 9.00 -28.12 14.86
CA ALA A 617 9.79 -28.82 15.86
C ALA A 617 9.55 -28.23 17.25
N GLY A 618 9.32 -29.11 18.21
CA GLY A 618 9.00 -28.73 19.58
C GLY A 618 7.51 -28.50 19.84
N TYR A 619 6.62 -28.44 18.84
CA TYR A 619 5.17 -28.51 19.07
C TYR A 619 4.75 -29.90 19.54
N LYS A 620 3.77 -29.96 20.45
CA LYS A 620 3.16 -31.22 20.91
C LYS A 620 1.73 -31.26 20.43
N PHE A 621 1.38 -32.28 19.67
CA PHE A 621 0.06 -32.45 19.09
C PHE A 621 -0.72 -33.46 19.92
N ALA A 622 -1.97 -33.14 20.25
CA ALA A 622 -2.80 -34.02 21.08
C ALA A 622 -3.16 -35.35 20.39
N SER A 623 -3.05 -35.43 19.07
CA SER A 623 -3.30 -36.64 18.29
C SER A 623 -2.51 -36.63 16.96
N PRO A 624 -2.35 -37.79 16.30
CA PRO A 624 -1.83 -37.86 14.93
C PRO A 624 -2.65 -36.99 13.95
N ALA A 625 -3.97 -36.93 14.11
CA ALA A 625 -4.85 -36.09 13.30
C ALA A 625 -4.52 -34.59 13.46
N SER A 626 -4.24 -34.12 14.68
CA SER A 626 -3.78 -32.73 14.91
C SER A 626 -2.46 -32.43 14.19
N LYS A 627 -1.51 -33.37 14.20
CA LYS A 627 -0.26 -33.24 13.41
C LYS A 627 -0.56 -33.20 11.90
N GLY A 628 -1.53 -33.99 11.46
CA GLY A 628 -2.08 -33.95 10.10
C GLY A 628 -2.62 -32.58 9.73
N VAL A 629 -3.41 -31.94 10.60
CA VAL A 629 -3.92 -30.56 10.39
C VAL A 629 -2.77 -29.55 10.32
N ALA A 630 -1.73 -29.72 11.14
CA ALA A 630 -0.57 -28.84 11.11
C ALA A 630 0.20 -28.90 9.79
N LEU A 631 0.37 -30.10 9.22
CA LEU A 631 0.94 -30.28 7.89
C LEU A 631 0.00 -29.76 6.80
N SER A 632 -1.30 -30.04 6.91
CA SER A 632 -2.29 -29.60 5.92
C SER A 632 -2.36 -28.08 5.82
N GLY A 633 -2.15 -27.33 6.91
CA GLY A 633 -2.09 -25.87 6.88
C GLY A 633 -0.99 -25.34 5.95
N MET A 634 0.22 -25.92 6.00
CA MET A 634 1.34 -25.54 5.12
C MET A 634 1.13 -25.96 3.67
N LEU A 635 0.59 -27.17 3.45
CA LEU A 635 0.27 -27.64 2.10
C LEU A 635 -0.84 -26.79 1.47
N THR A 636 -1.89 -26.51 2.24
CA THR A 636 -3.04 -25.71 1.80
C THR A 636 -2.59 -24.32 1.38
N SER A 637 -1.82 -23.61 2.23
CA SER A 637 -1.37 -22.26 1.90
C SER A 637 -0.45 -22.21 0.66
N ALA A 638 0.35 -23.25 0.43
CA ALA A 638 1.24 -23.35 -0.73
C ALA A 638 0.50 -23.49 -2.08
N ILE A 639 -0.68 -24.10 -2.09
CA ILE A 639 -1.48 -24.33 -3.31
C ILE A 639 -2.86 -23.65 -3.29
N GLN A 640 -3.15 -22.81 -2.29
CA GLN A 640 -4.46 -22.18 -2.08
C GLN A 640 -5.05 -21.57 -3.37
N PRO A 641 -4.28 -20.84 -4.20
CA PRO A 641 -4.81 -20.27 -5.43
C PRO A 641 -5.29 -21.25 -6.50
N PHE A 642 -4.86 -22.53 -6.43
CA PHE A 642 -5.35 -23.60 -7.30
C PHE A 642 -6.48 -24.42 -6.69
N LEU A 643 -6.84 -24.16 -5.43
CA LEU A 643 -7.99 -24.78 -4.80
C LEU A 643 -9.24 -23.94 -5.07
N ASP A 644 -10.37 -24.60 -5.33
CA ASP A 644 -11.67 -23.92 -5.32
C ASP A 644 -11.96 -23.37 -3.92
N PHE A 645 -11.92 -24.27 -2.93
CA PHE A 645 -12.19 -24.03 -1.52
C PHE A 645 -11.20 -24.81 -0.64
N SER A 646 -10.99 -24.32 0.58
CA SER A 646 -10.23 -25.00 1.62
C SER A 646 -10.94 -24.87 2.97
N PRO A 647 -10.91 -25.90 3.83
CA PRO A 647 -11.41 -25.80 5.19
C PRO A 647 -10.68 -24.71 5.99
N ILE A 648 -11.38 -24.12 6.96
CA ILE A 648 -10.79 -23.22 7.95
C ILE A 648 -9.85 -24.06 8.83
N HIS A 649 -8.61 -23.63 8.98
CA HIS A 649 -7.62 -24.30 9.82
C HIS A 649 -7.61 -23.66 11.21
N GLY A 650 -8.17 -24.36 12.20
CA GLY A 650 -8.16 -23.94 13.60
C GLY A 650 -6.91 -24.42 14.34
N VAL A 651 -6.38 -23.60 15.25
CA VAL A 651 -5.41 -24.01 16.26
C VAL A 651 -6.02 -23.84 17.64
N ASP A 652 -6.10 -24.94 18.38
CA ASP A 652 -6.73 -25.00 19.69
C ASP A 652 -5.73 -25.47 20.75
N ALA A 653 -5.84 -24.93 21.96
CA ALA A 653 -5.07 -25.35 23.13
C ALA A 653 -5.73 -24.83 24.41
N ASP A 654 -5.52 -25.53 25.52
CA ASP A 654 -6.15 -25.21 26.83
C ASP A 654 -5.64 -23.93 27.51
N HIS A 655 -4.49 -23.41 27.06
CA HIS A 655 -3.80 -22.31 27.73
C HIS A 655 -3.31 -21.26 26.73
N ALA A 656 -3.23 -20.01 27.20
CA ALA A 656 -2.47 -18.96 26.55
C ALA A 656 -0.98 -19.33 26.46
N GLY A 657 -0.25 -18.74 25.51
CA GLY A 657 1.19 -19.00 25.35
C GLY A 657 1.57 -20.35 24.71
N ALA A 658 0.60 -21.16 24.27
CA ALA A 658 0.85 -22.46 23.63
C ALA A 658 1.49 -22.38 22.22
N GLY A 659 1.70 -21.19 21.66
CA GLY A 659 2.25 -20.99 20.31
C GLY A 659 1.21 -21.10 19.17
N LYS A 660 -0.09 -20.94 19.48
CA LYS A 660 -1.19 -21.06 18.51
C LYS A 660 -1.09 -20.06 17.35
N THR A 661 -1.02 -18.78 17.68
CA THR A 661 -0.90 -17.69 16.69
C THR A 661 0.37 -17.85 15.87
N LYS A 662 1.49 -18.27 16.49
CA LYS A 662 2.75 -18.56 15.78
C LYS A 662 2.58 -19.67 14.74
N LEU A 663 1.86 -20.74 15.07
CA LEU A 663 1.60 -21.83 14.12
C LEU A 663 0.77 -21.35 12.93
N ALA A 664 -0.28 -20.56 13.17
CA ALA A 664 -1.08 -19.97 12.10
C ALA A 664 -0.27 -19.02 11.20
N ILE A 665 0.63 -18.23 11.78
CA ILE A 665 1.56 -17.37 11.03
C ILE A 665 2.53 -18.21 10.20
N VAL A 666 3.08 -19.30 10.73
CA VAL A 666 3.95 -20.23 9.97
C VAL A 666 3.23 -20.79 8.74
N TRP A 667 1.96 -21.19 8.87
CA TRP A 667 1.17 -21.66 7.71
C TRP A 667 1.08 -20.60 6.62
N SER A 668 0.72 -19.36 6.98
CA SER A 668 0.66 -18.25 6.03
C SER A 668 2.02 -18.01 5.38
N LEU A 669 3.07 -17.82 6.17
CA LEU A 669 4.41 -17.48 5.68
C LEU A 669 4.96 -18.51 4.70
N VAL A 670 4.81 -19.80 4.99
CA VAL A 670 5.28 -20.87 4.09
C VAL A 670 4.63 -20.72 2.72
N GLY A 671 3.31 -20.56 2.66
CA GLY A 671 2.57 -20.47 1.41
C GLY A 671 2.69 -19.13 0.70
N THR A 672 2.46 -18.02 1.40
CA THR A 672 2.24 -16.70 0.82
C THR A 672 3.48 -15.79 0.87
N GLY A 673 4.47 -16.12 1.69
CA GLY A 673 5.64 -15.27 1.93
C GLY A 673 5.40 -14.11 2.88
N SER A 674 4.17 -13.91 3.33
CA SER A 674 3.80 -12.86 4.28
C SER A 674 3.00 -13.42 5.46
N GLY A 675 2.94 -12.65 6.53
CA GLY A 675 1.98 -12.92 7.60
C GLY A 675 0.53 -12.84 7.09
N PRO A 676 -0.43 -13.46 7.80
CA PRO A 676 -1.84 -13.32 7.48
C PRO A 676 -2.36 -11.95 7.93
N ALA A 677 -3.46 -11.48 7.35
CA ALA A 677 -4.22 -10.37 7.92
C ALA A 677 -4.85 -10.84 9.24
N ILE A 678 -4.44 -10.25 10.36
CA ILE A 678 -4.90 -10.67 11.70
C ILE A 678 -6.12 -9.84 12.11
N ILE A 679 -7.22 -10.51 12.41
CA ILE A 679 -8.42 -9.89 12.97
C ILE A 679 -8.79 -10.55 14.30
N SER A 680 -9.14 -9.74 15.31
CA SER A 680 -9.76 -10.25 16.53
C SER A 680 -11.21 -10.69 16.25
N GLN A 681 -11.68 -11.73 16.92
CA GLN A 681 -13.08 -12.16 16.83
C GLN A 681 -14.00 -11.04 17.38
N PRO A 682 -14.84 -10.40 16.54
CA PRO A 682 -15.70 -9.32 16.99
C PRO A 682 -16.92 -9.85 17.74
N ARG A 683 -17.74 -8.95 18.32
CA ARG A 683 -18.86 -9.37 19.16
C ARG A 683 -20.01 -10.00 18.39
N THR A 684 -20.24 -9.60 17.13
CA THR A 684 -21.36 -10.07 16.32
C THR A 684 -20.92 -10.56 14.94
N ASP A 685 -21.75 -11.43 14.34
CA ASP A 685 -21.54 -11.99 13.01
C ASP A 685 -21.51 -10.92 11.92
N GLU A 686 -22.28 -9.83 12.06
CA GLU A 686 -22.29 -8.72 11.09
C GLU A 686 -20.96 -7.96 11.09
N GLU A 687 -20.37 -7.76 12.27
CA GLU A 687 -19.07 -7.12 12.37
C GLU A 687 -17.96 -8.03 11.83
N LEU A 688 -18.05 -9.34 12.11
CA LEU A 688 -17.14 -10.32 11.52
C LEU A 688 -17.24 -10.29 9.99
N GLY A 689 -18.47 -10.31 9.45
CA GLY A 689 -18.73 -10.22 8.02
C GLY A 689 -18.08 -8.98 7.39
N LYS A 690 -18.21 -7.81 8.00
CA LYS A 690 -17.57 -6.58 7.50
C LYS A 690 -16.04 -6.66 7.49
N ARG A 691 -15.43 -7.23 8.52
CA ARG A 691 -13.96 -7.41 8.59
C ARG A 691 -13.47 -8.39 7.51
N LEU A 692 -14.18 -9.51 7.32
CA LEU A 692 -13.90 -10.48 6.26
C LEU A 692 -14.02 -9.86 4.86
N GLU A 693 -15.09 -9.10 4.61
CA GLU A 693 -15.30 -8.41 3.33
C GLU A 693 -14.22 -7.36 3.04
N THR A 694 -13.72 -6.66 4.06
CA THR A 694 -12.59 -5.73 3.89
C THR A 694 -11.32 -6.47 3.47
N SER A 695 -10.98 -7.58 4.13
CA SER A 695 -9.82 -8.40 3.74
C SER A 695 -9.92 -8.93 2.30
N LEU A 696 -11.13 -9.34 1.86
CA LEU A 696 -11.36 -9.73 0.47
C LEU A 696 -11.20 -8.56 -0.52
N LYS A 697 -11.59 -7.34 -0.14
CA LYS A 697 -11.38 -6.13 -0.97
C LYS A 697 -9.90 -5.77 -1.09
N GLU A 698 -9.15 -5.96 -0.01
CA GLU A 698 -7.71 -5.70 0.07
C GLU A 698 -6.88 -6.82 -0.59
N GLY A 699 -7.51 -7.95 -0.90
CA GLY A 699 -6.90 -9.08 -1.61
C GLY A 699 -5.87 -9.83 -0.77
N ASP A 700 -6.04 -9.88 0.56
CA ASP A 700 -5.09 -10.60 1.42
C ASP A 700 -5.05 -12.09 1.05
N PRO A 701 -3.87 -12.69 0.86
CA PRO A 701 -3.75 -14.10 0.50
C PRO A 701 -4.06 -15.05 1.67
N ALA A 702 -3.98 -14.55 2.90
CA ALA A 702 -4.32 -15.30 4.11
C ALA A 702 -4.95 -14.38 5.17
N ILE A 703 -5.88 -14.93 5.96
CA ILE A 703 -6.49 -14.25 7.09
C ILE A 703 -6.44 -15.15 8.34
N LEU A 704 -6.23 -14.53 9.49
CA LEU A 704 -6.24 -15.17 10.79
C LEU A 704 -7.27 -14.50 11.70
N ILE A 705 -8.30 -15.26 12.10
CA ILE A 705 -9.22 -14.86 13.17
C ILE A 705 -8.59 -15.30 14.51
N ASP A 706 -7.88 -14.37 15.15
CA ASP A 706 -7.06 -14.65 16.31
C ASP A 706 -7.84 -14.52 17.62
N ASN A 707 -7.46 -15.35 18.59
CA ASN A 707 -7.98 -15.38 19.95
C ASN A 707 -9.51 -15.47 20.02
N CYS A 708 -10.08 -16.42 19.28
CA CYS A 708 -11.49 -16.79 19.40
C CYS A 708 -11.76 -17.30 20.82
N ASP A 709 -12.59 -16.55 21.54
CA ASP A 709 -13.06 -16.84 22.89
C ASP A 709 -14.50 -17.36 22.91
N ARG A 710 -15.16 -17.34 21.75
CA ARG A 710 -16.54 -17.77 21.54
C ARG A 710 -16.64 -18.68 20.32
N PRO A 711 -17.70 -19.52 20.24
CA PRO A 711 -17.92 -20.35 19.07
C PRO A 711 -17.89 -19.54 17.78
N LEU A 712 -17.11 -20.00 16.79
CA LEU A 712 -16.93 -19.30 15.53
C LEU A 712 -18.01 -19.74 14.52
N GLY A 713 -18.87 -18.79 14.16
CA GLY A 713 -20.01 -18.96 13.27
C GLY A 713 -20.10 -17.85 12.20
N GLY A 714 -21.25 -17.80 11.51
CA GLY A 714 -21.61 -16.67 10.67
C GLY A 714 -21.85 -17.00 9.20
N THR A 715 -22.86 -16.35 8.61
CA THR A 715 -23.29 -16.57 7.23
C THR A 715 -22.22 -16.17 6.21
N VAL A 716 -21.55 -15.02 6.41
CA VAL A 716 -20.48 -14.54 5.53
C VAL A 716 -19.29 -15.50 5.57
N LEU A 717 -18.83 -15.90 6.77
CA LEU A 717 -17.72 -16.84 6.92
C LEU A 717 -18.00 -18.17 6.20
N ASN A 718 -19.20 -18.71 6.38
CA ASN A 718 -19.63 -19.93 5.71
C ASN A 718 -19.71 -19.79 4.19
N SER A 719 -20.23 -18.65 3.71
CA SER A 719 -20.32 -18.35 2.28
C SER A 719 -18.94 -18.28 1.62
N ILE A 720 -18.02 -17.48 2.17
CA ILE A 720 -16.69 -17.27 1.58
C ILE A 720 -15.81 -18.53 1.64
N THR A 721 -16.11 -19.46 2.55
CA THR A 721 -15.38 -20.72 2.69
C THR A 721 -15.79 -21.75 1.64
N THR A 722 -16.98 -21.64 1.05
CA THR A 722 -17.53 -22.63 0.09
C THR A 722 -18.11 -22.02 -1.20
N SER A 723 -17.68 -20.80 -1.56
CA SER A 723 -18.03 -20.12 -2.81
C SER A 723 -16.77 -19.45 -3.36
N THR A 724 -16.56 -19.44 -4.68
CA THR A 724 -15.33 -18.91 -5.32
C THR A 724 -15.36 -17.38 -5.43
N GLU A 725 -16.57 -16.83 -5.34
CA GLU A 725 -16.85 -15.41 -5.39
C GLU A 725 -17.77 -15.00 -4.23
N HIS A 726 -17.57 -13.79 -3.72
CA HIS A 726 -18.44 -13.13 -2.76
C HIS A 726 -18.80 -11.74 -3.27
N THR A 727 -20.08 -11.40 -3.25
CA THR A 727 -20.57 -10.11 -3.75
C THR A 727 -20.77 -9.14 -2.60
N VAL A 728 -20.07 -8.01 -2.61
CA VAL A 728 -20.19 -6.97 -1.58
C VAL A 728 -20.88 -5.73 -2.15
N ARG A 729 -21.91 -5.24 -1.45
CA ARG A 729 -22.56 -3.97 -1.79
C ARG A 729 -21.77 -2.80 -1.25
N GLN A 730 -21.42 -1.83 -2.09
CA GLN A 730 -20.69 -0.64 -1.66
C GLN A 730 -21.67 0.38 -1.06
N LEU A 731 -21.40 0.86 0.16
CA LEU A 731 -22.20 1.91 0.79
C LEU A 731 -22.04 3.23 0.02
N GLY A 732 -23.16 3.88 -0.31
CA GLY A 732 -23.17 5.17 -1.02
C GLY A 732 -23.05 5.08 -2.55
N VAL A 733 -22.97 3.87 -3.13
CA VAL A 733 -22.92 3.65 -4.58
C VAL A 733 -23.86 2.51 -4.96
N HIS A 734 -24.52 2.57 -6.12
CA HIS A 734 -25.46 1.53 -6.57
C HIS A 734 -24.78 0.28 -7.18
N GLU A 735 -23.46 0.15 -7.05
CA GLU A 735 -22.66 -0.87 -7.72
C GLU A 735 -22.22 -1.98 -6.74
N ALA A 736 -22.27 -3.24 -7.18
CA ALA A 736 -21.89 -4.41 -6.39
C ALA A 736 -20.54 -4.96 -6.88
N LEU A 737 -19.60 -5.15 -5.96
CA LEU A 737 -18.27 -5.64 -6.26
C LEU A 737 -18.21 -7.15 -6.07
N LYS A 738 -17.87 -7.90 -7.12
CA LYS A 738 -17.58 -9.34 -7.04
C LYS A 738 -16.11 -9.55 -6.66
N LEU A 739 -15.88 -10.18 -5.52
CA LEU A 739 -14.56 -10.44 -4.97
C LEU A 739 -14.27 -11.93 -4.99
N SER A 740 -13.02 -12.30 -5.28
CA SER A 740 -12.58 -13.68 -5.12
C SER A 740 -12.43 -14.00 -3.63
N THR A 741 -12.80 -15.22 -3.26
CA THR A 741 -12.68 -15.75 -1.90
C THR A 741 -11.44 -16.64 -1.73
N ASN A 742 -10.58 -16.71 -2.74
CA ASN A 742 -9.41 -17.57 -2.72
C ASN A 742 -8.36 -16.98 -1.74
N GLN A 743 -8.46 -17.43 -0.49
CA GLN A 743 -7.69 -16.94 0.65
C GLN A 743 -7.54 -18.10 1.64
N PHE A 744 -6.32 -18.30 2.16
CA PHE A 744 -6.08 -19.26 3.23
C PHE A 744 -6.68 -18.72 4.54
N ARG A 745 -7.47 -19.53 5.25
CA ARG A 745 -8.17 -19.10 6.47
C ARG A 745 -7.69 -19.89 7.67
N ALA A 746 -7.19 -19.17 8.65
CA ALA A 746 -6.80 -19.72 9.93
C ALA A 746 -7.60 -19.09 11.08
N THR A 747 -7.70 -19.81 12.19
CA THR A 747 -8.24 -19.28 13.44
C THR A 747 -7.48 -19.85 14.63
N THR A 748 -7.39 -19.09 15.72
CA THR A 748 -6.81 -19.58 16.98
C THR A 748 -7.81 -19.37 18.10
N GLY A 749 -7.78 -20.21 19.14
CA GLY A 749 -8.59 -20.00 20.32
C GLY A 749 -8.10 -20.81 21.52
N ASN A 750 -8.56 -20.43 22.71
CA ASN A 750 -8.48 -21.30 23.87
C ASN A 750 -9.78 -22.08 23.95
N TYR A 751 -9.73 -23.41 23.89
CA TYR A 751 -10.94 -24.25 23.78
C TYR A 751 -11.78 -23.86 22.55
N PHE A 752 -11.11 -23.68 21.42
CA PHE A 752 -11.74 -23.28 20.16
C PHE A 752 -12.88 -24.23 19.79
N GLN A 753 -14.02 -23.64 19.46
CA GLN A 753 -15.19 -24.33 18.93
C GLN A 753 -15.67 -23.62 17.68
N ALA A 754 -15.94 -24.39 16.63
CA ALA A 754 -16.79 -23.93 15.54
C ALA A 754 -18.25 -24.22 15.89
N GLU A 755 -19.19 -23.47 15.32
CA GLU A 755 -20.61 -23.73 15.50
C GLU A 755 -21.39 -23.78 14.19
N GLY A 756 -22.50 -24.52 14.21
CA GLY A 756 -23.40 -24.64 13.07
C GLY A 756 -22.67 -25.14 11.83
N ASP A 757 -22.89 -24.48 10.70
CA ASP A 757 -22.34 -24.91 9.41
C ASP A 757 -20.80 -24.70 9.31
N THR A 758 -20.20 -23.93 10.22
CA THR A 758 -18.74 -23.73 10.29
C THR A 758 -18.03 -25.00 10.77
N THR A 759 -18.69 -25.84 11.58
CA THR A 759 -18.11 -27.08 12.13
C THR A 759 -17.62 -28.02 11.03
N ARG A 760 -18.48 -28.30 10.04
CA ARG A 760 -18.17 -29.17 8.90
C ARG A 760 -17.20 -28.56 7.88
N ARG A 761 -16.89 -27.27 8.03
CA ARG A 761 -15.97 -26.50 7.17
C ARG A 761 -14.62 -26.24 7.85
N SER A 762 -14.37 -26.85 9.00
CA SER A 762 -13.17 -26.58 9.79
C SER A 762 -12.41 -27.87 10.10
N VAL A 763 -11.08 -27.78 10.12
CA VAL A 763 -10.16 -28.80 10.65
C VAL A 763 -9.36 -28.16 11.78
N VAL A 764 -9.19 -28.84 12.91
CA VAL A 764 -8.66 -28.23 14.14
C VAL A 764 -7.43 -28.97 14.63
N CYS A 765 -6.31 -28.28 14.68
CA CYS A 765 -5.07 -28.72 15.30
C CYS A 765 -5.14 -28.45 16.81
N ARG A 766 -5.36 -29.50 17.61
CA ARG A 766 -5.28 -29.44 19.07
C ARG A 766 -3.84 -29.62 19.53
N LEU A 767 -3.27 -28.60 20.16
CA LEU A 767 -1.96 -28.63 20.79
C LEU A 767 -2.06 -29.12 22.23
N GLU A 768 -1.13 -29.99 22.61
CA GLU A 768 -0.93 -30.39 23.99
C GLU A 768 0.03 -29.41 24.67
N VAL A 769 -0.39 -28.89 25.82
CA VAL A 769 0.36 -27.89 26.57
C VAL A 769 0.80 -28.48 27.90
N PRO A 770 2.10 -28.51 28.22
CA PRO A 770 2.57 -28.98 29.52
C PRO A 770 2.09 -28.03 30.65
N PRO A 771 2.12 -28.46 31.93
CA PRO A 771 1.54 -27.72 33.07
C PRO A 771 2.05 -26.30 33.32
N ASN A 772 3.13 -25.86 32.65
CA ASN A 772 3.65 -24.49 32.71
C ASN A 772 3.90 -23.96 31.27
N PRO A 773 2.84 -23.51 30.57
CA PRO A 773 2.89 -23.09 29.17
C PRO A 773 3.90 -21.98 28.90
N GLU A 774 3.91 -20.95 29.75
CA GLU A 774 4.74 -19.75 29.59
C GLU A 774 6.24 -19.98 29.84
N ARG A 775 6.62 -21.12 30.44
CA ARG A 775 8.04 -21.49 30.63
C ARG A 775 8.59 -22.33 29.48
N ARG A 776 7.79 -22.59 28.45
CA ARG A 776 8.20 -23.34 27.27
C ARG A 776 9.12 -22.49 26.39
N SER A 777 10.41 -22.78 26.40
CA SER A 777 11.33 -22.29 25.38
C SER A 777 11.35 -23.25 24.20
N PHE A 778 11.19 -22.72 22.99
CA PHE A 778 11.60 -23.43 21.78
C PHE A 778 13.10 -23.16 21.60
N ASP A 779 13.86 -24.15 21.13
CA ASP A 779 15.30 -23.98 20.82
C ASP A 779 15.54 -23.00 19.66
N PHE A 780 14.47 -22.55 19.00
CA PHE A 780 14.44 -21.60 17.92
C PHE A 780 13.09 -20.87 17.87
N GLU A 781 13.01 -19.75 17.17
CA GLU A 781 11.77 -19.02 16.95
C GLU A 781 11.07 -19.56 15.67
N PRO A 782 9.87 -20.19 15.76
CA PRO A 782 9.25 -20.86 14.60
C PRO A 782 8.94 -19.96 13.41
N VAL A 783 8.52 -18.72 13.66
CA VAL A 783 8.16 -17.75 12.62
C VAL A 783 9.40 -17.28 11.88
N MET A 784 10.48 -16.98 12.60
CA MET A 784 11.78 -16.63 12.00
C MET A 784 12.35 -17.79 11.20
N ARG A 785 12.33 -19.00 11.74
CA ARG A 785 12.79 -20.20 11.00
C ARG A 785 12.01 -20.39 9.71
N ALA A 786 10.68 -20.26 9.77
CA ALA A 786 9.80 -20.33 8.60
C ALA A 786 10.17 -19.26 7.56
N LYS A 787 10.41 -18.02 7.97
CA LYS A 787 10.81 -16.91 7.11
C LYS A 787 12.16 -17.17 6.42
N GLU A 788 13.19 -17.52 7.19
CA GLU A 788 14.56 -17.72 6.70
C GLU A 788 14.69 -18.90 5.73
N ASN A 789 13.92 -19.97 5.96
CA ASN A 789 14.02 -21.21 5.20
C ASN A 789 12.81 -21.43 4.26
N ARG A 790 12.01 -20.37 4.03
CA ARG A 790 10.76 -20.45 3.26
C ARG A 790 10.92 -21.16 1.90
N PRO A 791 11.92 -20.85 1.05
CA PRO A 791 12.06 -21.53 -0.23
C PRO A 791 12.18 -23.05 -0.08
N ARG A 792 12.84 -23.53 0.97
CA ARG A 792 12.96 -24.96 1.22
C ARG A 792 11.61 -25.57 1.66
N TYR A 793 10.85 -24.87 2.51
CA TYR A 793 9.57 -25.37 3.00
C TYR A 793 8.50 -25.41 1.92
N ILE A 794 8.38 -24.37 1.08
CA ILE A 794 7.38 -24.41 0.00
C ILE A 794 7.71 -25.49 -1.02
N MET A 795 8.98 -25.69 -1.37
CA MET A 795 9.35 -26.77 -2.30
C MET A 795 9.11 -28.15 -1.70
N ALA A 796 9.29 -28.33 -0.39
CA ALA A 796 8.91 -29.56 0.30
C ALA A 796 7.39 -29.79 0.26
N ALA A 797 6.58 -28.75 0.46
CA ALA A 797 5.13 -28.84 0.31
C ALA A 797 4.70 -29.29 -1.09
N LEU A 798 5.26 -28.69 -2.14
CA LEU A 798 4.97 -29.09 -3.53
C LEU A 798 5.46 -30.51 -3.83
N THR A 799 6.61 -30.91 -3.29
CA THR A 799 7.17 -32.27 -3.43
C THR A 799 6.21 -33.33 -2.90
N ILE A 800 5.62 -33.10 -1.71
CA ILE A 800 4.65 -34.03 -1.10
C ILE A 800 3.43 -34.23 -2.00
N ILE A 801 2.86 -33.12 -2.49
CA ILE A 801 1.65 -33.15 -3.30
C ILE A 801 1.94 -33.81 -4.66
N LYS A 802 3.03 -33.41 -5.30
CA LYS A 802 3.45 -33.94 -6.61
C LYS A 802 3.72 -35.44 -6.54
N ALA A 803 4.41 -35.93 -5.52
CA ALA A 803 4.68 -37.36 -5.36
C ALA A 803 3.40 -38.21 -5.24
N TYR A 804 2.38 -37.69 -4.56
CA TYR A 804 1.08 -38.36 -4.46
C TYR A 804 0.36 -38.42 -5.82
N ILE A 805 0.45 -37.34 -6.61
CA ILE A 805 -0.08 -37.32 -7.97
C ILE A 805 0.68 -38.30 -8.87
N ASP A 806 2.01 -38.31 -8.81
CA ASP A 806 2.88 -39.20 -9.58
C ASP A 806 2.67 -40.68 -9.25
N ALA A 807 2.31 -40.98 -7.99
CA ALA A 807 1.90 -42.31 -7.57
C ALA A 807 0.51 -42.73 -8.09
N GLY A 808 -0.16 -41.88 -8.89
CA GLY A 808 -1.47 -42.16 -9.48
C GLY A 808 -2.65 -41.96 -8.54
N ARG A 809 -2.51 -41.13 -7.50
CA ARG A 809 -3.57 -40.83 -6.50
C ARG A 809 -4.20 -42.10 -5.89
N PRO A 810 -3.39 -42.96 -5.23
CA PRO A 810 -3.80 -44.31 -4.84
C PRO A 810 -5.01 -44.42 -3.89
N LEU A 811 -5.47 -43.32 -3.27
CA LEU A 811 -6.65 -43.33 -2.38
C LEU A 811 -7.97 -43.03 -3.11
N GLY A 812 -7.93 -42.54 -4.36
CA GLY A 812 -9.13 -42.27 -5.15
C GLY A 812 -10.16 -41.41 -4.42
N ASN A 813 -11.40 -41.90 -4.31
CA ASN A 813 -12.51 -41.17 -3.65
C ASN A 813 -12.61 -41.41 -2.13
N LYS A 814 -11.59 -42.03 -1.51
CA LYS A 814 -11.61 -42.25 -0.05
C LYS A 814 -11.35 -40.96 0.71
N TYR A 815 -11.96 -40.84 1.89
CA TYR A 815 -11.71 -39.75 2.85
C TYR A 815 -12.02 -38.35 2.30
N VAL A 816 -12.98 -38.25 1.38
CA VAL A 816 -13.36 -36.98 0.74
C VAL A 816 -14.31 -36.21 1.64
N LEU A 817 -13.97 -34.95 1.95
CA LEU A 817 -14.83 -34.03 2.66
C LEU A 817 -15.74 -33.30 1.65
N GLY A 818 -17.06 -33.35 1.87
CA GLY A 818 -18.03 -32.69 1.00
C GLY A 818 -17.81 -31.17 0.91
N SER A 819 -17.93 -30.61 -0.29
CA SER A 819 -17.56 -29.22 -0.64
C SER A 819 -16.06 -28.93 -0.66
N PHE A 820 -15.20 -29.88 -0.29
CA PHE A 820 -13.74 -29.74 -0.25
C PHE A 820 -13.07 -30.94 -0.92
N GLU A 821 -13.67 -31.45 -2.00
CA GLU A 821 -13.23 -32.65 -2.71
C GLU A 821 -11.81 -32.46 -3.26
N MET A 822 -11.57 -31.31 -3.89
CA MET A 822 -10.27 -30.95 -4.44
C MET A 822 -9.19 -30.84 -3.37
N TRP A 823 -9.49 -30.16 -2.26
CA TRP A 823 -8.59 -30.06 -1.11
C TRP A 823 -8.30 -31.44 -0.49
N SER A 824 -9.32 -32.29 -0.37
CA SER A 824 -9.14 -33.65 0.14
C SER A 824 -8.16 -34.44 -0.73
N ASN A 825 -8.31 -34.33 -2.05
CA ASN A 825 -7.45 -35.02 -3.01
C ASN A 825 -6.01 -34.49 -3.06
N LEU A 826 -5.82 -33.17 -2.96
CA LEU A 826 -4.51 -32.54 -3.15
C LEU A 826 -3.74 -32.26 -1.86
N VAL A 827 -4.42 -32.23 -0.71
CA VAL A 827 -3.78 -31.90 0.57
C VAL A 827 -3.92 -33.05 1.57
N GLN A 828 -5.14 -33.49 1.81
CA GLN A 828 -5.39 -34.48 2.86
C GLN A 828 -4.85 -35.87 2.50
N GLN A 829 -5.15 -36.34 1.29
CA GLN A 829 -4.77 -37.66 0.84
C GLN A 829 -3.25 -37.88 0.73
N PRO A 830 -2.42 -36.92 0.27
CA PRO A 830 -0.97 -37.03 0.37
C PRO A 830 -0.47 -37.29 1.79
N ILE A 831 -1.06 -36.62 2.79
CA ILE A 831 -0.73 -36.82 4.21
C ILE A 831 -1.10 -38.24 4.65
N ILE A 832 -2.30 -38.71 4.33
CA ILE A 832 -2.76 -40.07 4.65
C ILE A 832 -1.88 -41.12 3.98
N TRP A 833 -1.52 -40.91 2.71
CA TRP A 833 -0.71 -41.85 1.93
C TRP A 833 0.72 -42.02 2.47
N LEU A 834 1.28 -40.95 3.04
CA LEU A 834 2.62 -40.95 3.64
C LEU A 834 2.62 -41.40 5.10
N LEU A 835 1.64 -40.96 5.89
CA LEU A 835 1.66 -41.07 7.36
C LEU A 835 0.59 -41.98 7.96
N GLY A 836 -0.35 -42.49 7.14
CA GLY A 836 -1.45 -43.36 7.58
C GLY A 836 -2.76 -42.62 7.91
N GLU A 837 -3.83 -43.40 8.08
CA GLU A 837 -5.20 -42.88 8.30
C GLU A 837 -5.35 -42.07 9.59
N ASP A 838 -4.63 -42.42 10.65
CA ASP A 838 -4.70 -41.68 11.92
C ASP A 838 -4.28 -40.21 11.78
N HIS A 839 -3.46 -39.90 10.77
CA HIS A 839 -3.03 -38.53 10.46
C HIS A 839 -4.05 -37.77 9.59
N ARG A 840 -5.26 -38.29 9.36
CA ARG A 840 -6.31 -37.64 8.57
C ARG A 840 -6.81 -36.35 9.25
N PRO A 841 -6.60 -35.16 8.66
CA PRO A 841 -7.17 -33.89 9.15
C PRO A 841 -8.66 -33.93 9.49
N THR A 842 -9.51 -34.54 8.66
CA THR A 842 -10.98 -34.55 8.83
C THR A 842 -11.50 -35.36 10.01
N LEU A 843 -10.68 -36.20 10.64
CA LEU A 843 -11.04 -36.79 11.95
C LEU A 843 -11.32 -35.69 12.99
N THR A 844 -10.63 -34.55 12.87
CA THR A 844 -10.85 -33.40 13.76
C THR A 844 -12.17 -32.69 13.46
N THR A 845 -12.62 -32.69 12.20
CA THR A 845 -13.94 -32.19 11.79
C THR A 845 -15.06 -33.04 12.40
N GLU A 846 -14.94 -34.37 12.34
CA GLU A 846 -15.89 -35.31 12.96
C GLU A 846 -15.99 -35.08 14.47
N THR A 847 -14.84 -34.86 15.14
CA THR A 847 -14.78 -34.51 16.56
C THR A 847 -15.51 -33.18 16.84
N GLN A 848 -15.26 -32.15 16.03
CA GLN A 848 -15.93 -30.84 16.18
C GLN A 848 -17.44 -30.92 15.98
N GLN A 849 -17.91 -31.71 15.01
CA GLN A 849 -19.34 -31.94 14.77
C GLN A 849 -20.00 -32.68 15.93
N ALA A 850 -19.30 -33.64 16.53
CA ALA A 850 -19.76 -34.35 17.72
C ALA A 850 -19.82 -33.41 18.94
N THR A 851 -19.07 -32.31 18.97
CA THR A 851 -19.08 -31.34 20.08
C THR A 851 -19.75 -30.00 19.73
N ASP A 852 -20.48 -29.90 18.62
CA ASP A 852 -21.11 -28.65 18.13
C ASP A 852 -22.02 -28.00 19.19
N PRO A 853 -21.73 -26.76 19.63
CA PRO A 853 -22.54 -26.04 20.62
C PRO A 853 -23.97 -25.78 20.17
N GLN A 854 -24.21 -25.51 18.89
CA GLN A 854 -25.58 -25.29 18.38
C GLN A 854 -26.43 -26.56 18.44
N LYS A 855 -25.78 -27.74 18.45
CA LYS A 855 -26.45 -29.03 18.63
C LYS A 855 -26.51 -29.47 20.10
N ALA A 856 -25.85 -28.77 21.03
CA ALA A 856 -25.86 -29.16 22.45
C ALA A 856 -27.30 -29.17 23.04
N PRO A 857 -28.14 -28.14 22.83
CA PRO A 857 -29.51 -28.18 23.34
C PRO A 857 -30.36 -29.29 22.71
N LEU A 858 -30.06 -29.67 21.45
CA LEU A 858 -30.73 -30.79 20.80
C LEU A 858 -30.28 -32.13 21.41
N ARG A 859 -28.97 -32.30 21.65
CA ARG A 859 -28.42 -33.49 22.32
C ARG A 859 -28.99 -33.66 23.73
N ASP A 860 -28.99 -32.60 24.52
CA ASP A 860 -29.55 -32.59 25.87
C ASP A 860 -31.03 -33.01 25.84
N MET A 861 -31.78 -32.53 24.85
CA MET A 861 -33.18 -32.89 24.66
C MET A 861 -33.38 -34.35 24.23
N LEU A 862 -32.58 -34.87 23.29
CA LEU A 862 -32.68 -36.27 22.86
C LEU A 862 -32.28 -37.24 23.99
N SER A 863 -31.23 -36.92 24.76
CA SER A 863 -30.83 -37.68 25.94
C SER A 863 -31.90 -37.65 27.03
N ALA A 864 -32.46 -36.47 27.33
CA ALA A 864 -33.56 -36.36 28.29
C ALA A 864 -34.82 -37.11 27.80
N TRP A 865 -35.06 -37.18 26.48
CA TRP A 865 -36.13 -37.98 25.90
C TRP A 865 -35.87 -39.48 26.09
N GLU A 866 -34.65 -39.94 25.81
CA GLU A 866 -34.27 -41.34 26.05
C GLU A 866 -34.45 -41.73 27.52
N GLU A 867 -34.02 -40.90 28.46
CA GLU A 867 -34.14 -41.19 29.88
C GLU A 867 -35.58 -41.19 30.40
N ALA A 868 -36.42 -40.25 29.94
CA ALA A 868 -37.80 -40.09 30.40
C ALA A 868 -38.78 -41.07 29.73
N ILE A 869 -38.60 -41.35 28.43
CA ILE A 869 -39.57 -42.05 27.58
C ILE A 869 -39.00 -43.35 27.00
N GLY A 870 -37.69 -43.40 26.73
CA GLY A 870 -37.03 -44.51 26.05
C GLY A 870 -37.04 -44.41 24.52
N ILE A 871 -36.42 -45.41 23.88
CA ILE A 871 -36.31 -45.55 22.43
C ILE A 871 -37.53 -46.28 21.86
N ASP A 872 -37.92 -45.91 20.64
CA ASP A 872 -39.03 -46.46 19.85
C ASP A 872 -40.44 -46.30 20.46
N THR A 873 -40.57 -45.72 21.65
CA THR A 873 -41.87 -45.43 22.31
C THR A 873 -42.60 -44.25 21.63
N PRO A 874 -43.75 -44.46 20.99
CA PRO A 874 -44.58 -43.39 20.45
C PRO A 874 -45.12 -42.49 21.57
N THR A 875 -44.85 -41.19 21.51
CA THR A 875 -45.26 -40.24 22.55
C THR A 875 -45.89 -38.99 21.95
N HIS A 876 -47.07 -38.64 22.46
CA HIS A 876 -47.74 -37.38 22.12
C HIS A 876 -47.20 -36.24 22.98
N LEU A 877 -47.18 -35.03 22.42
CA LEU A 877 -46.79 -33.83 23.17
C LEU A 877 -47.63 -33.63 24.44
N LYS A 878 -48.90 -34.03 24.41
CA LYS A 878 -49.80 -33.98 25.57
C LYS A 878 -49.31 -34.85 26.72
N ALA A 879 -48.72 -36.01 26.44
CA ALA A 879 -48.14 -36.88 27.46
C ALA A 879 -46.88 -36.29 28.08
N ILE A 880 -46.07 -35.54 27.33
CA ILE A 880 -44.91 -34.81 27.87
C ILE A 880 -45.37 -33.65 28.75
N GLN A 881 -46.44 -32.96 28.34
CA GLN A 881 -47.05 -31.88 29.11
C GLN A 881 -47.64 -32.38 30.43
N LEU A 882 -48.37 -33.49 30.39
CA LEU A 882 -49.08 -34.09 31.53
C LEU A 882 -48.21 -35.04 32.37
N GLY A 883 -47.08 -35.52 31.85
CA GLY A 883 -46.20 -36.46 32.55
C GLY A 883 -45.69 -35.94 33.90
N ASP A 884 -45.64 -34.62 34.08
CA ASP A 884 -45.39 -33.93 35.35
C ASP A 884 -46.56 -34.07 36.35
N ASP A 885 -47.81 -34.06 35.86
CA ASP A 885 -49.04 -33.90 36.63
C ASP A 885 -49.81 -35.22 36.86
N GLU A 886 -49.71 -36.21 35.95
CA GLU A 886 -50.50 -37.45 35.95
C GLU A 886 -49.79 -38.67 36.56
N LEU A 887 -48.48 -38.62 36.79
CA LEU A 887 -47.76 -39.72 37.46
C LEU A 887 -48.17 -39.76 38.95
N SER A 888 -48.91 -40.79 39.36
CA SER A 888 -49.28 -41.05 40.76
C SER A 888 -48.06 -41.09 41.68
N ASN A 889 -48.25 -40.79 42.97
CA ASN A 889 -47.25 -40.53 44.03
C ASN A 889 -46.12 -41.55 44.27
N GLU A 890 -45.91 -42.56 43.43
CA GLU A 890 -45.03 -43.70 43.73
C GLU A 890 -43.67 -43.71 43.03
N ASN A 891 -43.33 -42.77 42.13
CA ASN A 891 -42.00 -42.77 41.52
C ASN A 891 -41.42 -41.37 41.27
N SER A 892 -40.75 -40.79 42.27
CA SER A 892 -40.15 -39.44 42.19
C SER A 892 -39.13 -39.30 41.05
N GLN A 893 -38.40 -40.39 40.75
CA GLN A 893 -37.41 -40.43 39.68
C GLN A 893 -38.03 -40.25 38.29
N SER A 894 -39.23 -40.78 38.05
CA SER A 894 -39.91 -40.61 36.77
C SER A 894 -40.38 -39.17 36.57
N ARG A 895 -40.92 -38.52 37.61
CA ARG A 895 -41.30 -37.10 37.55
C ARG A 895 -40.09 -36.21 37.26
N GLU A 896 -38.96 -36.47 37.91
CA GLU A 896 -37.71 -35.73 37.69
C GLU A 896 -37.23 -35.82 36.24
N ARG A 897 -37.27 -37.02 35.62
CA ARG A 897 -36.88 -37.20 34.22
C ARG A 897 -37.80 -36.47 33.24
N PHE A 898 -39.11 -36.48 33.46
CA PHE A 898 -40.06 -35.71 32.64
C PHE A 898 -39.89 -34.20 32.81
N ALA A 899 -39.58 -33.73 34.03
CA ALA A 899 -39.26 -32.33 34.29
C ALA A 899 -37.98 -31.88 33.57
N VAL A 900 -36.93 -32.71 33.56
CA VAL A 900 -35.69 -32.47 32.80
C VAL A 900 -35.97 -32.43 31.29
N LEU A 901 -36.75 -33.37 30.75
CA LEU A 901 -37.17 -33.34 29.34
C LEU A 901 -37.94 -32.05 29.01
N LYS A 902 -38.89 -31.65 29.86
CA LYS A 902 -39.66 -30.41 29.68
C LYS A 902 -38.76 -29.17 29.72
N ALA A 903 -37.81 -29.12 30.64
CA ALA A 903 -36.83 -28.04 30.75
C ALA A 903 -35.91 -27.97 29.52
N SER A 904 -35.44 -29.12 29.01
CA SER A 904 -34.60 -29.18 27.79
C SER A 904 -35.36 -28.67 26.56
N LEU A 905 -36.64 -29.00 26.41
CA LEU A 905 -37.51 -28.51 25.32
C LEU A 905 -37.77 -27.00 25.41
N ILE A 906 -37.91 -26.46 26.62
CA ILE A 906 -38.03 -25.02 26.88
C ILE A 906 -36.71 -24.31 26.54
N CYS A 907 -35.58 -24.89 26.96
CA CYS A 907 -34.23 -24.37 26.72
C CYS A 907 -33.89 -24.33 25.22
N LEU A 908 -34.14 -25.42 24.48
CA LEU A 908 -33.91 -25.53 23.04
C LEU A 908 -34.71 -24.50 22.22
N LEU A 909 -35.84 -24.02 22.75
CA LEU A 909 -36.64 -22.95 22.15
C LEU A 909 -36.38 -21.55 22.73
N THR A 910 -35.49 -21.41 23.72
CA THR A 910 -35.29 -20.16 24.47
C THR A 910 -36.62 -19.56 24.97
N LEU A 911 -37.52 -20.41 25.49
CA LEU A 911 -38.80 -19.96 26.03
C LEU A 911 -38.71 -19.63 27.52
N ASP A 912 -39.50 -18.65 27.96
CA ASP A 912 -39.67 -18.37 29.39
C ASP A 912 -40.55 -19.43 30.09
N SER A 913 -41.41 -20.14 29.33
CA SER A 913 -42.34 -21.14 29.86
C SER A 913 -42.84 -22.12 28.79
N TRP A 914 -43.44 -23.23 29.22
CA TRP A 914 -43.98 -24.26 28.32
C TRP A 914 -45.05 -23.72 27.37
N ASN A 915 -44.86 -23.90 26.05
CA ASN A 915 -45.83 -23.53 25.02
C ASN A 915 -46.04 -24.70 24.04
N PRO A 916 -47.17 -25.43 24.12
CA PRO A 916 -47.40 -26.63 23.31
C PRO A 916 -47.32 -26.40 21.80
N ARG A 917 -47.74 -25.22 21.33
CA ARG A 917 -47.72 -24.91 19.89
C ARG A 917 -46.29 -24.70 19.38
N ARG A 918 -45.45 -23.98 20.14
CA ARG A 918 -44.05 -23.74 19.78
C ARG A 918 -43.21 -25.02 19.92
N VAL A 919 -43.48 -25.83 20.96
CA VAL A 919 -42.83 -27.14 21.12
C VAL A 919 -43.22 -28.10 19.99
N GLY A 920 -44.49 -28.15 19.59
CA GLY A 920 -44.92 -28.96 18.44
C GLY A 920 -44.24 -28.55 17.13
N GLN A 921 -44.04 -27.24 16.89
CA GLN A 921 -43.29 -26.74 15.73
C GLN A 921 -41.80 -27.11 15.81
N LEU A 922 -41.20 -27.06 17.01
CA LEU A 922 -39.81 -27.46 17.25
C LEU A 922 -39.58 -28.93 16.93
N LEU A 923 -40.41 -29.82 17.49
CA LEU A 923 -40.31 -31.26 17.26
C LEU A 923 -40.40 -31.54 15.77
N LYS A 924 -41.37 -30.93 15.07
CA LYS A 924 -41.51 -31.04 13.62
C LYS A 924 -40.27 -30.55 12.84
N LYS A 925 -39.61 -29.48 13.30
CA LYS A 925 -38.38 -28.96 12.68
C LYS A 925 -37.18 -29.91 12.84
N HIS A 926 -37.15 -30.69 13.92
CA HIS A 926 -36.02 -31.58 14.26
C HIS A 926 -36.26 -33.05 13.93
N VAL A 927 -37.40 -33.39 13.30
CA VAL A 927 -37.62 -34.74 12.75
C VAL A 927 -36.53 -35.05 11.72
N GLY A 928 -35.91 -36.21 11.84
CA GLY A 928 -34.85 -36.67 10.92
C GLY A 928 -33.45 -36.09 11.20
N VAL A 929 -33.31 -35.19 12.18
CA VAL A 929 -32.01 -34.66 12.58
C VAL A 929 -31.34 -35.62 13.55
N VAL A 930 -30.10 -36.02 13.24
CA VAL A 930 -29.32 -36.97 14.06
C VAL A 930 -28.36 -36.22 14.99
N ALA A 931 -28.35 -36.58 16.27
CA ALA A 931 -27.33 -36.17 17.23
C ALA A 931 -27.03 -37.31 18.22
N ASP A 932 -25.75 -37.57 18.51
CA ASP A 932 -25.26 -38.68 19.34
C ASP A 932 -25.85 -40.07 18.97
N GLY A 933 -26.04 -40.31 17.67
CA GLY A 933 -26.62 -41.55 17.16
C GLY A 933 -28.12 -41.69 17.43
N LEU A 934 -28.79 -40.64 17.93
CA LEU A 934 -30.22 -40.59 18.17
C LEU A 934 -30.92 -39.68 17.15
N MET A 935 -32.18 -39.99 16.82
CA MET A 935 -32.99 -39.23 15.86
C MET A 935 -34.46 -39.25 16.25
N LEU A 936 -35.13 -38.10 16.15
CA LEU A 936 -36.57 -38.00 16.34
C LEU A 936 -37.31 -38.36 15.04
N GLU A 937 -38.32 -39.21 15.12
CA GLU A 937 -39.21 -39.59 14.02
C GLU A 937 -40.65 -39.18 14.33
N ALA A 938 -41.34 -38.59 13.33
CA ALA A 938 -42.77 -38.33 13.43
C ALA A 938 -43.58 -39.49 12.84
N LEU A 939 -44.60 -39.92 13.57
CA LEU A 939 -45.52 -40.98 13.16
C LEU A 939 -46.78 -40.41 12.52
N ALA A 940 -47.61 -41.28 11.94
CA ALA A 940 -48.89 -40.89 11.37
C ALA A 940 -49.76 -40.19 12.43
N LYS A 941 -50.38 -39.07 12.05
CA LYS A 941 -51.24 -38.29 12.93
C LYS A 941 -52.50 -39.08 13.28
N ASP A 942 -52.86 -39.10 14.55
CA ASP A 942 -54.11 -39.69 15.07
C ASP A 942 -55.01 -38.62 15.74
N GLU A 943 -56.02 -39.07 16.47
CA GLU A 943 -56.98 -38.24 17.21
C GLU A 943 -56.34 -37.35 18.30
N ASN A 944 -55.17 -37.74 18.80
CA ASN A 944 -54.41 -37.03 19.83
C ASN A 944 -53.26 -36.18 19.24
N GLY A 945 -53.15 -36.11 17.92
CA GLY A 945 -52.15 -35.32 17.19
C GLY A 945 -51.05 -36.19 16.58
N THR A 946 -49.89 -35.60 16.30
CA THR A 946 -48.75 -36.33 15.74
C THR A 946 -47.92 -36.91 16.89
N PRO A 947 -47.82 -38.24 17.03
CA PRO A 947 -46.87 -38.84 17.97
C PRO A 947 -45.45 -38.77 17.40
N TYR A 948 -44.48 -38.63 18.30
CA TYR A 948 -43.06 -38.68 17.98
C TYR A 948 -42.41 -39.84 18.72
N ARG A 949 -41.39 -40.46 18.13
CA ARG A 949 -40.54 -41.45 18.82
C ARG A 949 -39.07 -41.15 18.60
N LEU A 950 -38.24 -41.55 19.54
CA LEU A 950 -36.79 -41.49 19.43
C LEU A 950 -36.28 -42.80 18.81
N ARG A 951 -35.25 -42.73 17.95
CA ARG A 951 -34.61 -43.90 17.33
C ARG A 951 -33.10 -43.82 17.42
N ARG A 952 -32.45 -44.99 17.52
CA ARG A 952 -31.01 -45.12 17.27
C ARG A 952 -30.75 -45.22 15.76
N VAL A 953 -29.73 -44.51 15.29
CA VAL A 953 -29.28 -44.49 13.90
C VAL A 953 -28.01 -45.32 13.81
N GLY A 954 -28.01 -46.36 12.97
CA GLY A 954 -26.84 -47.24 12.76
C GLY A 954 -27.00 -48.69 13.24
N GLU A 955 -28.12 -49.06 13.85
CA GLU A 955 -28.50 -50.47 14.00
C GLU A 955 -29.37 -50.87 12.79
N GLU A 956 -28.75 -51.51 11.79
CA GLU A 956 -29.53 -52.33 10.85
C GLU A 956 -30.19 -53.47 11.64
N ARG A 957 -31.44 -53.77 11.30
CA ARG A 957 -32.19 -54.92 11.82
C ARG A 957 -31.58 -56.25 11.40
#